data_AF-A0A836U8V2-F1
#
_entry.id   AF-A0A836U8V2-F1
#
_cell.length_a   1.000
_cell.length_b   1.000
_cell.length_c   1.000
_cell.angle_alpha   90.00
_cell.angle_beta   90.00
_cell.angle_gamma   90.00
#
_symmetry.space_group_name_H-M   'P 1'
#
loop_
_entity.id
_entity.type
_entity.pdbx_description
1 polymer ?
#
loop_
_entity_poly.entity_id
_entity_poly.type
_entity_poly.pdbx_seq_one_letter_code
_entity_poly.pdbx_strand_id
1 'polypeptide(L)'
;MALLLFVLALCLPWPLRAAPFPYTLQWKRLVPGVFGGALVQRDSLVFIGTTDGRVLAVDRADGVRRWQRRGYGPVHKGLVLVDGAPAFADAWGGVRILASADGAEVWSFRRQSWGDAALVVGSDLLYGSGADGWLYALGRVDGREHWRVRVGARLAARPLLQSDRLYVPTTDGRLLVVDEVDGALLHSVDIGALAPDGVHVGAGFLLAAFGDGYVRAFEKDLLDLKWQWRIGAKISLAVFANAILCAADNGWLYGLHPRDGHILWRQDLGAAPLGAAVKGPRGEAVIGTATGRVLAIDPISGALAWDVQLLEGRGAYVVQGEGGFFVRGGDDYLYAFAEVEPLGVEGDVLWERWWQVLDRGRKTGYRRQQLLRGDDGGQPFFRLAEEMVQWRGSFRRGEGQVLIGAEFQPIAAEERVIEGSQAVEFSAHWHGDSLRVERRLAGHRVRASARVDQDAVPIEMALLKLWREGRARPECRDSLRVIDYDYLESQWLGFDFGVEEETPAGKGLAVRVHSLGDSTGAELLVWADGAGRPLRMLDPETGAEQLQVDEATARAWVPPGRGRSARISHALANPSAVEELLVALPDSLADLHFVEDRRQAIKKAADGNLRLLVRATPYDGRDALELPIRDISLAPYLRSSLYIQVEDRRIQELARALRGDERNAWKVALRLRQWVYDHMVPRDTNVRFKSTLEVLEDMEGTCSEYAALYLALCRAVGLPARAAVGFLASHTGELVLHIWTQVYVGEWIDLDPSWAAETVDAAHIKTGQGLLTAVGQRRLNGSLMQWLARVDTLELVEYTADDQRFSSAAERLFVAGFQAEKRFVDVRAQELYHQIVLLPWNHRSAQALVHIARYRLQHGDLDDAEWALRRLLRQEGDDRMEDGLFYRSRLADARDQPDESRGYLERLLRDFPDGELADDALGELAERAQQEGGCEAALPFYQRLREEYSRTGWASVAESALTRCSEGRLDQP
;
A
#
# COMPACT_ATOMS: atom_id res chain seq x y z
N MET A 1 26.63 7.02 -55.82
CA MET A 1 26.66 7.68 -54.48
C MET A 1 25.50 7.28 -53.55
N ALA A 2 24.55 6.41 -53.97
CA ALA A 2 23.47 5.91 -53.10
C ALA A 2 23.62 4.44 -52.64
N LEU A 3 24.59 3.69 -53.19
CA LEU A 3 24.83 2.28 -52.82
C LEU A 3 25.98 2.07 -51.81
N LEU A 4 26.80 3.10 -51.55
CA LEU A 4 27.91 3.03 -50.58
C LEU A 4 27.49 3.39 -49.15
N LEU A 5 26.32 4.04 -48.97
CA LEU A 5 25.77 4.36 -47.65
C LEU A 5 25.04 3.18 -47.00
N PHE A 6 24.65 2.17 -47.78
CA PHE A 6 23.96 0.97 -47.26
C PHE A 6 24.93 -0.09 -46.71
N VAL A 7 26.19 -0.06 -47.13
CA VAL A 7 27.22 -1.04 -46.70
C VAL A 7 28.04 -0.52 -45.50
N LEU A 8 28.10 0.80 -45.28
CA LEU A 8 28.76 1.40 -44.11
C LEU A 8 27.87 1.50 -42.86
N ALA A 9 26.54 1.35 -43.01
CA ALA A 9 25.60 1.28 -41.88
C ALA A 9 25.62 -0.07 -41.13
N LEU A 10 26.34 -1.08 -41.65
CA LEU A 10 26.48 -2.41 -41.05
C LEU A 10 27.78 -2.62 -40.26
N CYS A 11 28.67 -1.62 -40.18
CA CYS A 11 30.01 -1.79 -39.58
C CYS A 11 30.35 -0.79 -38.47
N LEU A 12 29.38 -0.06 -37.92
CA LEU A 12 29.53 0.65 -36.65
C LEU A 12 28.66 -0.07 -35.61
N PRO A 13 29.20 -0.49 -34.44
CA PRO A 13 28.36 -0.99 -33.38
C PRO A 13 27.47 0.17 -32.93
N TRP A 14 26.19 0.12 -33.29
CA TRP A 14 25.17 0.82 -32.52
C TRP A 14 25.41 0.50 -31.04
N PRO A 15 25.27 1.46 -30.10
CA PRO A 15 25.13 1.05 -28.72
C PRO A 15 23.97 0.07 -28.71
N LEU A 16 24.26 -1.19 -28.37
CA LEU A 16 23.27 -2.25 -28.22
C LEU A 16 22.17 -1.68 -27.34
N ARG A 17 21.04 -1.30 -27.94
CA ARG A 17 19.85 -1.03 -27.15
C ARG A 17 19.57 -2.35 -26.44
N ALA A 18 19.47 -2.27 -25.11
CA ALA A 18 19.08 -3.40 -24.27
C ALA A 18 17.92 -4.15 -24.93
N ALA A 19 18.03 -5.48 -24.99
CA ALA A 19 16.93 -6.30 -25.46
C ALA A 19 15.71 -6.10 -24.54
N PRO A 20 14.47 -6.24 -25.05
CA PRO A 20 13.29 -6.18 -24.20
C PRO A 20 13.41 -7.21 -23.07
N PHE A 21 12.97 -6.82 -21.87
CA PHE A 21 13.01 -7.66 -20.68
C PHE A 21 12.34 -9.02 -20.97
N PRO A 22 13.08 -10.14 -20.98
CA PRO A 22 12.61 -11.40 -21.57
C PRO A 22 11.80 -12.26 -20.60
N TYR A 23 11.59 -11.80 -19.36
CA TYR A 23 10.94 -12.55 -18.29
C TYR A 23 9.56 -11.98 -17.98
N THR A 24 8.66 -12.87 -17.58
CA THR A 24 7.33 -12.46 -17.09
C THR A 24 7.31 -12.57 -15.57
N LEU A 25 6.78 -11.54 -14.92
CA LEU A 25 6.44 -11.58 -13.50
C LEU A 25 5.35 -12.65 -13.32
N GLN A 26 5.69 -13.76 -12.69
CA GLN A 26 4.77 -14.86 -12.44
C GLN A 26 3.79 -14.49 -11.33
N TRP A 27 4.33 -13.96 -10.24
CA TRP A 27 3.57 -13.48 -9.09
C TRP A 27 4.39 -12.50 -8.25
N LYS A 28 3.68 -11.72 -7.44
CA LYS A 28 4.20 -10.79 -6.44
C LYS A 28 3.47 -10.99 -5.12
N ARG A 29 4.19 -11.08 -4.00
CA ARG A 29 3.64 -11.38 -2.66
C ARG A 29 4.19 -10.44 -1.60
N LEU A 30 3.31 -9.86 -0.80
CA LEU A 30 3.73 -9.10 0.37
C LEU A 30 4.16 -10.09 1.43
N VAL A 31 5.44 -10.03 1.76
CA VAL A 31 6.07 -10.85 2.78
C VAL A 31 6.86 -9.88 3.64
N PRO A 32 6.23 -9.24 4.64
CA PRO A 32 6.90 -8.24 5.44
C PRO A 32 8.18 -8.81 6.08
N GLY A 33 9.26 -8.06 6.00
CA GLY A 33 10.59 -8.50 6.44
C GLY A 33 11.31 -9.43 5.47
N VAL A 34 10.85 -9.59 4.21
CA VAL A 34 11.52 -10.43 3.21
C VAL A 34 12.83 -9.83 2.71
N PHE A 35 12.94 -8.50 2.66
CA PHE A 35 14.08 -7.80 2.08
C PHE A 35 15.42 -8.24 2.70
N GLY A 36 15.47 -8.30 4.04
CA GLY A 36 16.63 -8.80 4.80
C GLY A 36 16.51 -10.26 5.23
N GLY A 37 15.52 -11.00 4.73
CA GLY A 37 15.22 -12.38 5.09
C GLY A 37 16.10 -13.43 4.41
N ALA A 38 15.64 -14.67 4.37
CA ALA A 38 16.27 -15.78 3.63
C ALA A 38 15.24 -16.49 2.74
N LEU A 39 15.68 -17.10 1.64
CA LEU A 39 14.81 -17.86 0.75
C LEU A 39 15.54 -19.10 0.22
N VAL A 40 14.85 -20.24 0.27
CA VAL A 40 15.28 -21.49 -0.38
C VAL A 40 14.10 -22.11 -1.11
N GLN A 41 14.34 -22.98 -2.08
CA GLN A 41 13.30 -23.57 -2.92
C GLN A 41 13.58 -25.05 -3.16
N ARG A 42 12.52 -25.84 -3.32
CA ARG A 42 12.58 -27.22 -3.76
C ARG A 42 11.27 -27.63 -4.41
N ASP A 43 11.35 -28.36 -5.51
CA ASP A 43 10.19 -28.93 -6.21
C ASP A 43 9.18 -27.80 -6.58
N SER A 44 7.99 -27.83 -5.99
CA SER A 44 6.95 -26.81 -6.17
C SER A 44 6.87 -25.78 -5.04
N LEU A 45 7.79 -25.78 -4.07
CA LEU A 45 7.73 -24.91 -2.89
C LEU A 45 8.91 -23.95 -2.78
N VAL A 46 8.62 -22.76 -2.30
CA VAL A 46 9.59 -21.74 -1.88
C VAL A 46 9.39 -21.49 -0.39
N PHE A 47 10.44 -21.70 0.39
CA PHE A 47 10.47 -21.43 1.83
C PHE A 47 11.15 -20.10 2.09
N ILE A 48 10.53 -19.28 2.94
CA ILE A 48 10.96 -17.91 3.19
C ILE A 48 11.06 -17.71 4.70
N GLY A 49 12.21 -17.23 5.15
CA GLY A 49 12.42 -16.71 6.49
C GLY A 49 12.44 -15.18 6.46
N THR A 50 11.77 -14.53 7.39
CA THR A 50 11.63 -13.07 7.43
C THR A 50 12.39 -12.46 8.60
N THR A 51 12.71 -11.17 8.50
CA THR A 51 13.32 -10.42 9.60
C THR A 51 12.36 -10.16 10.76
N ASP A 52 11.05 -10.33 10.56
CA ASP A 52 10.03 -10.20 11.61
C ASP A 52 9.67 -11.54 12.29
N GLY A 53 10.48 -12.59 12.07
CA GLY A 53 10.37 -13.82 12.84
C GLY A 53 9.31 -14.81 12.34
N ARG A 54 8.99 -14.75 11.05
CA ARG A 54 8.10 -15.70 10.39
C ARG A 54 8.89 -16.63 9.47
N VAL A 55 8.37 -17.84 9.35
CA VAL A 55 8.78 -18.79 8.32
C VAL A 55 7.53 -19.24 7.60
N LEU A 56 7.55 -19.21 6.26
CA LEU A 56 6.40 -19.56 5.43
C LEU A 56 6.84 -20.39 4.24
N ALA A 57 5.91 -21.19 3.72
CA ALA A 57 6.03 -21.84 2.42
C ALA A 57 4.99 -21.25 1.47
N VAL A 58 5.44 -20.93 0.26
CA VAL A 58 4.59 -20.55 -0.87
C VAL A 58 4.82 -21.52 -2.02
N ASP A 59 3.80 -21.72 -2.84
CA ASP A 59 3.95 -22.46 -4.09
C ASP A 59 4.81 -21.65 -5.09
N ARG A 60 5.71 -22.30 -5.79
CA ARG A 60 6.64 -21.66 -6.74
C ARG A 60 5.90 -21.17 -7.99
N ALA A 61 4.87 -21.87 -8.44
CA ALA A 61 4.18 -21.55 -9.68
C ALA A 61 3.33 -20.29 -9.54
N ASP A 62 2.62 -20.14 -8.42
CA ASP A 62 1.65 -19.06 -8.23
C ASP A 62 1.87 -18.21 -6.98
N GLY A 63 2.87 -18.52 -6.15
CA GLY A 63 3.17 -17.78 -4.92
C GLY A 63 2.10 -17.92 -3.84
N VAL A 64 1.18 -18.88 -3.97
CA VAL A 64 0.12 -19.10 -2.99
C VAL A 64 0.69 -19.69 -1.71
N ARG A 65 0.37 -19.08 -0.58
CA ARG A 65 0.86 -19.52 0.74
C ARG A 65 0.27 -20.89 1.08
N ARG A 66 1.12 -21.89 1.29
CA ARG A 66 0.75 -23.22 1.77
C ARG A 66 0.61 -23.25 3.29
N TRP A 67 1.56 -22.65 3.98
CA TRP A 67 1.54 -22.54 5.44
C TRP A 67 2.42 -21.39 5.92
N GLN A 68 2.22 -20.98 7.18
CA GLN A 68 3.04 -20.01 7.88
C GLN A 68 3.20 -20.41 9.35
N ARG A 69 4.36 -20.09 9.91
CA ARG A 69 4.67 -20.18 11.34
C ARG A 69 5.22 -18.84 11.83
N ARG A 70 4.91 -18.52 13.08
CA ARG A 70 5.26 -17.27 13.77
C ARG A 70 5.89 -17.60 15.12
N GLY A 71 6.46 -16.59 15.79
CA GLY A 71 7.02 -16.73 17.14
C GLY A 71 8.50 -17.11 17.14
N TYR A 72 9.22 -16.81 16.07
CA TYR A 72 10.67 -16.99 15.97
C TYR A 72 11.40 -15.65 15.98
N GLY A 73 12.72 -15.67 16.11
CA GLY A 73 13.55 -14.48 15.87
C GLY A 73 13.75 -14.20 14.38
N PRO A 74 14.33 -13.04 14.02
CA PRO A 74 14.73 -12.74 12.65
C PRO A 74 15.50 -13.88 11.98
N VAL A 75 15.14 -14.21 10.73
CA VAL A 75 15.80 -15.26 9.92
C VAL A 75 16.49 -14.60 8.72
N HIS A 76 17.79 -14.31 8.83
CA HIS A 76 18.54 -13.59 7.79
C HIS A 76 19.26 -14.51 6.79
N LYS A 77 20.17 -15.38 7.28
CA LYS A 77 20.99 -16.27 6.44
C LYS A 77 20.87 -17.74 6.84
N GLY A 78 20.10 -18.04 7.87
CA GLY A 78 20.05 -19.36 8.49
C GLY A 78 19.21 -20.40 7.76
N LEU A 79 18.52 -20.08 6.64
CA LEU A 79 17.58 -21.01 5.99
C LEU A 79 18.27 -21.89 4.93
N VAL A 80 18.14 -23.22 5.07
CA VAL A 80 18.68 -24.27 4.19
C VAL A 80 17.66 -25.42 4.02
N LEU A 81 17.94 -26.37 3.13
CA LEU A 81 17.11 -27.56 2.93
C LEU A 81 17.81 -28.82 3.41
N VAL A 82 17.18 -29.56 4.31
CA VAL A 82 17.64 -30.84 4.85
C VAL A 82 16.65 -31.91 4.40
N ASP A 83 17.05 -32.79 3.49
CA ASP A 83 16.17 -33.79 2.84
C ASP A 83 14.90 -33.19 2.22
N GLY A 84 14.90 -31.89 1.93
CA GLY A 84 13.77 -31.14 1.38
C GLY A 84 12.87 -30.47 2.39
N ALA A 85 13.14 -30.65 3.68
CA ALA A 85 12.53 -29.89 4.75
C ALA A 85 13.31 -28.58 4.98
N PRO A 86 12.64 -27.43 5.15
CA PRO A 86 13.30 -26.19 5.52
C PRO A 86 13.88 -26.28 6.94
N ALA A 87 15.19 -26.12 7.06
CA ALA A 87 15.87 -25.92 8.33
C ALA A 87 16.35 -24.48 8.44
N PHE A 88 16.12 -23.84 9.58
CA PHE A 88 16.50 -22.45 9.79
C PHE A 88 17.10 -22.18 11.17
N ALA A 89 18.02 -21.24 11.21
CA ALA A 89 18.48 -20.60 12.43
C ALA A 89 17.84 -19.21 12.58
N ASP A 90 17.35 -18.88 13.78
CA ASP A 90 16.84 -17.56 14.12
C ASP A 90 17.79 -16.78 15.04
N ALA A 91 17.67 -15.46 15.04
CA ALA A 91 18.52 -14.58 15.84
C ALA A 91 18.32 -14.73 17.38
N TRP A 92 17.27 -15.42 17.84
CA TRP A 92 17.06 -15.73 19.26
C TRP A 92 17.79 -17.01 19.71
N GLY A 93 18.42 -17.72 18.78
CA GLY A 93 19.25 -18.88 19.07
C GLY A 93 18.52 -20.21 19.06
N GLY A 94 17.48 -20.32 18.24
CA GLY A 94 16.90 -21.61 17.86
C GLY A 94 17.33 -22.05 16.46
N VAL A 95 17.76 -23.32 16.32
CA VAL A 95 17.77 -24.04 15.04
C VAL A 95 16.60 -25.00 15.02
N ARG A 96 15.83 -24.99 13.93
CA ARG A 96 14.65 -25.81 13.75
C ARG A 96 14.60 -26.35 12.35
N ILE A 97 13.92 -27.48 12.21
CA ILE A 97 13.50 -28.03 10.93
C ILE A 97 11.99 -28.16 10.94
N LEU A 98 11.35 -27.73 9.86
CA LEU A 98 9.89 -27.82 9.71
C LEU A 98 9.55 -28.82 8.62
N ALA A 99 8.44 -29.53 8.79
CA ALA A 99 7.89 -30.37 7.76
C ALA A 99 7.45 -29.51 6.56
N SER A 100 7.84 -29.91 5.35
CA SER A 100 7.54 -29.17 4.12
C SER A 100 6.05 -29.04 3.84
N ALA A 101 5.25 -30.03 4.26
CA ALA A 101 3.82 -30.13 3.93
C ALA A 101 2.96 -29.10 4.67
N ASP A 102 3.18 -28.91 5.97
CA ASP A 102 2.30 -28.12 6.82
C ASP A 102 3.04 -27.13 7.73
N GLY A 103 4.38 -27.17 7.78
CA GLY A 103 5.21 -26.35 8.65
C GLY A 103 5.27 -26.83 10.11
N ALA A 104 4.84 -28.06 10.41
CA ALA A 104 4.99 -28.64 11.74
C ALA A 104 6.48 -28.75 12.13
N GLU A 105 6.82 -28.46 13.38
CA GLU A 105 8.19 -28.63 13.88
C GLU A 105 8.54 -30.12 13.91
N VAL A 106 9.58 -30.52 13.18
CA VAL A 106 10.09 -31.91 13.23
C VAL A 106 11.01 -32.07 14.43
N TRP A 107 11.95 -31.14 14.62
CA TRP A 107 12.73 -31.00 15.85
C TRP A 107 13.23 -29.56 16.01
N SER A 108 13.61 -29.20 17.24
CA SER A 108 14.29 -27.95 17.56
C SER A 108 15.48 -28.17 18.50
N PHE A 109 16.51 -27.35 18.31
CA PHE A 109 17.68 -27.23 19.16
C PHE A 109 17.80 -25.78 19.60
N ARG A 110 17.85 -25.52 20.91
CA ARG A 110 17.93 -24.17 21.49
C ARG A 110 19.17 -23.99 22.33
N ARG A 111 19.87 -22.87 22.14
CA ARG A 111 20.95 -22.38 23.01
C ARG A 111 20.81 -20.88 23.20
N GLN A 112 21.20 -20.37 24.37
CA GLN A 112 21.21 -18.94 24.62
C GLN A 112 22.25 -18.28 23.70
N SER A 113 21.85 -17.19 23.02
CA SER A 113 22.74 -16.28 22.29
C SER A 113 23.46 -16.85 21.05
N TRP A 114 22.85 -17.77 20.32
CA TRP A 114 23.40 -18.24 19.03
C TRP A 114 23.55 -17.11 17.98
N GLY A 115 22.70 -16.08 18.06
CA GLY A 115 22.76 -14.89 17.19
C GLY A 115 22.42 -15.19 15.73
N ASP A 116 22.94 -14.36 14.82
CA ASP A 116 22.72 -14.42 13.36
C ASP A 116 23.48 -15.61 12.73
N ALA A 117 23.02 -16.84 13.06
CA ALA A 117 23.70 -18.07 12.73
C ALA A 117 23.47 -18.54 11.29
N ALA A 118 24.51 -19.13 10.69
CA ALA A 118 24.47 -19.72 9.36
C ALA A 118 24.46 -21.26 9.46
N LEU A 119 23.70 -21.89 8.57
CA LEU A 119 23.59 -23.36 8.49
C LEU A 119 24.25 -23.90 7.21
N VAL A 120 24.82 -25.10 7.32
CA VAL A 120 25.39 -25.88 6.21
C VAL A 120 24.97 -27.33 6.37
N VAL A 121 24.53 -27.94 5.28
CA VAL A 121 24.03 -29.31 5.27
C VAL A 121 25.14 -30.25 4.79
N GLY A 122 25.50 -31.23 5.62
CA GLY A 122 26.40 -32.32 5.26
C GLY A 122 25.66 -33.60 4.89
N SER A 123 26.42 -34.67 4.72
CA SER A 123 25.87 -36.01 4.42
C SER A 123 24.99 -36.51 5.55
N ASP A 124 25.49 -36.48 6.80
CA ASP A 124 24.77 -37.02 7.97
C ASP A 124 24.42 -35.95 9.01
N LEU A 125 25.12 -34.82 9.03
CA LEU A 125 24.96 -33.77 10.04
C LEU A 125 24.58 -32.41 9.42
N LEU A 126 24.02 -31.56 10.26
CA LEU A 126 23.72 -30.16 10.00
C LEU A 126 24.68 -29.31 10.85
N TYR A 127 25.49 -28.49 10.19
CA TYR A 127 26.46 -27.64 10.86
C TYR A 127 25.90 -26.24 11.07
N GLY A 128 26.03 -25.73 12.29
CA GLY A 128 25.60 -24.40 12.66
C GLY A 128 26.75 -23.60 13.24
N SER A 129 26.94 -22.37 12.73
CA SER A 129 27.92 -21.42 13.24
C SER A 129 27.22 -20.13 13.63
N GLY A 130 27.49 -19.59 14.82
CA GLY A 130 26.85 -18.36 15.26
C GLY A 130 27.75 -17.37 15.99
N ALA A 131 27.12 -16.31 16.51
CA ALA A 131 27.82 -15.18 17.11
C ALA A 131 28.46 -15.51 18.47
N ASP A 132 28.10 -16.65 19.06
CA ASP A 132 28.65 -17.19 20.30
C ASP A 132 30.08 -17.76 20.13
N GLY A 133 30.57 -17.87 18.89
CA GLY A 133 31.91 -18.36 18.57
C GLY A 133 32.08 -19.87 18.71
N TRP A 134 30.96 -20.60 18.63
CA TRP A 134 30.92 -22.06 18.57
C TRP A 134 30.51 -22.54 17.18
N LEU A 135 31.11 -23.66 16.77
CA LEU A 135 30.67 -24.48 15.65
C LEU A 135 30.00 -25.74 16.21
N TYR A 136 28.78 -26.01 15.78
CA TYR A 136 27.99 -27.16 16.22
C TYR A 136 27.75 -28.10 15.05
N ALA A 137 27.78 -29.41 15.32
CA ALA A 137 27.25 -30.42 14.41
C ALA A 137 26.05 -31.11 15.05
N LEU A 138 24.93 -31.05 14.35
CA LEU A 138 23.65 -31.59 14.80
C LEU A 138 23.23 -32.76 13.91
N GLY A 139 22.64 -33.79 14.50
CA GLY A 139 22.01 -34.86 13.73
C GLY A 139 20.88 -34.30 12.86
N ARG A 140 20.87 -34.62 11.56
CA ARG A 140 19.84 -34.11 10.63
C ARG A 140 18.43 -34.57 11.00
N VAL A 141 18.31 -35.76 11.57
CA VAL A 141 17.04 -36.43 11.86
C VAL A 141 16.47 -36.07 13.24
N ASP A 142 17.33 -35.89 14.24
CA ASP A 142 16.92 -35.75 15.64
C ASP A 142 17.38 -34.46 16.32
N GLY A 143 18.19 -33.64 15.63
CA GLY A 143 18.73 -32.39 16.15
C GLY A 143 19.70 -32.54 17.31
N ARG A 144 20.17 -33.76 17.61
CA ARG A 144 21.09 -33.99 18.73
C ARG A 144 22.47 -33.44 18.41
N GLU A 145 23.12 -32.86 19.41
CA GLU A 145 24.50 -32.38 19.30
C GLU A 145 25.44 -33.60 19.20
N HIS A 146 26.11 -33.78 18.07
CA HIS A 146 27.14 -34.82 17.87
C HIS A 146 28.48 -34.35 18.43
N TRP A 147 28.89 -33.15 18.02
CA TRP A 147 30.09 -32.49 18.50
C TRP A 147 29.92 -30.98 18.46
N ARG A 148 30.78 -30.29 19.21
CA ARG A 148 30.93 -28.83 19.15
C ARG A 148 32.37 -28.42 19.36
N VAL A 149 32.77 -27.32 18.72
CA VAL A 149 34.14 -26.79 18.77
C VAL A 149 34.08 -25.30 19.10
N ARG A 150 34.90 -24.87 20.06
CA ARG A 150 35.07 -23.45 20.37
C ARG A 150 36.09 -22.85 19.42
N VAL A 151 35.63 -21.99 18.52
CA VAL A 151 36.47 -21.28 17.55
C VAL A 151 37.17 -20.07 18.18
N GLY A 152 36.55 -19.49 19.23
CA GLY A 152 37.14 -18.39 20.00
C GLY A 152 37.04 -17.01 19.35
N ALA A 153 36.34 -16.91 18.21
CA ALA A 153 36.01 -15.67 17.52
C ALA A 153 34.57 -15.74 16.98
N ARG A 154 33.95 -14.58 16.73
CA ARG A 154 32.60 -14.52 16.16
C ARG A 154 32.60 -15.15 14.77
N LEU A 155 31.60 -15.98 14.48
CA LEU A 155 31.37 -16.55 13.15
C LEU A 155 30.26 -15.74 12.48
N ALA A 156 30.63 -14.96 11.46
CA ALA A 156 29.70 -14.05 10.77
C ALA A 156 29.45 -14.45 9.30
N ALA A 157 30.21 -15.41 8.77
CA ALA A 157 30.09 -15.93 7.42
C ALA A 157 29.72 -17.42 7.45
N ARG A 158 28.98 -17.88 6.43
CA ARG A 158 28.55 -19.28 6.31
C ARG A 158 29.78 -20.18 6.11
N PRO A 159 29.93 -21.28 6.89
CA PRO A 159 30.96 -22.27 6.63
C PRO A 159 30.79 -22.89 5.23
N LEU A 160 31.86 -23.44 4.67
CA LEU A 160 31.79 -24.17 3.41
C LEU A 160 32.17 -25.63 3.66
N LEU A 161 31.31 -26.54 3.21
CA LEU A 161 31.59 -27.97 3.26
C LEU A 161 32.09 -28.47 1.91
N GLN A 162 33.26 -29.13 1.89
CA GLN A 162 33.76 -29.79 0.70
C GLN A 162 34.72 -30.94 1.06
N SER A 163 34.53 -32.11 0.45
CA SER A 163 35.44 -33.27 0.59
C SER A 163 35.72 -33.61 2.06
N ASP A 164 34.65 -33.73 2.86
CA ASP A 164 34.67 -34.10 4.29
C ASP A 164 35.32 -33.06 5.23
N ARG A 165 35.50 -31.82 4.77
CA ARG A 165 36.09 -30.72 5.54
C ARG A 165 35.20 -29.49 5.55
N LEU A 166 35.10 -28.88 6.72
CA LEU A 166 34.45 -27.59 6.94
C LEU A 166 35.48 -26.47 6.95
N TYR A 167 35.34 -25.55 6.01
CA TYR A 167 36.10 -24.31 5.94
C TYR A 167 35.31 -23.20 6.65
N VAL A 168 35.80 -22.78 7.82
CA VAL A 168 35.09 -21.89 8.74
C VAL A 168 35.80 -20.53 8.79
N PRO A 169 35.27 -19.53 8.07
CA PRO A 169 35.78 -18.17 8.14
C PRO A 169 35.39 -17.50 9.46
N THR A 170 36.34 -16.79 10.06
CA THR A 170 36.16 -16.09 11.34
C THR A 170 36.28 -14.57 11.16
N THR A 171 35.64 -13.80 12.05
CA THR A 171 35.71 -12.32 11.97
C THR A 171 37.08 -11.75 12.27
N ASP A 172 37.97 -12.50 12.92
CA ASP A 172 39.34 -12.07 13.22
C ASP A 172 40.32 -12.32 12.06
N GLY A 173 39.83 -12.85 10.93
CA GLY A 173 40.61 -13.04 9.71
C GLY A 173 41.21 -14.43 9.53
N ARG A 174 40.94 -15.36 10.44
CA ARG A 174 41.36 -16.76 10.28
C ARG A 174 40.38 -17.57 9.44
N LEU A 175 40.91 -18.50 8.67
CA LEU A 175 40.17 -19.60 8.05
C LEU A 175 40.55 -20.91 8.75
N LEU A 176 39.58 -21.52 9.42
CA LEU A 176 39.77 -22.82 10.06
C LEU A 176 39.32 -23.93 9.13
N VAL A 177 40.08 -25.01 9.07
CA VAL A 177 39.69 -26.25 8.39
C VAL A 177 39.41 -27.28 9.47
N VAL A 178 38.17 -27.72 9.55
CA VAL A 178 37.66 -28.62 10.59
C VAL A 178 37.21 -29.91 9.93
N ASP A 179 37.51 -31.05 10.55
CA ASP A 179 37.00 -32.34 10.11
C ASP A 179 35.47 -32.41 10.29
N GLU A 180 34.76 -32.87 9.26
CA GLU A 180 33.31 -32.95 9.28
C GLU A 180 32.78 -33.94 10.33
N VAL A 181 33.51 -35.03 10.57
CA VAL A 181 33.03 -36.20 11.34
C VAL A 181 33.14 -35.98 12.83
N ASP A 182 34.28 -35.48 13.31
CA ASP A 182 34.57 -35.37 14.75
C ASP A 182 34.82 -33.93 15.25
N GLY A 183 34.86 -32.96 14.34
CA GLY A 183 35.15 -31.56 14.66
C GLY A 183 36.63 -31.29 14.97
N ALA A 184 37.55 -32.19 14.64
CA ALA A 184 38.97 -31.95 14.85
C ALA A 184 39.45 -30.76 14.00
N LEU A 185 40.16 -29.82 14.62
CA LEU A 185 40.82 -28.72 13.89
C LEU A 185 42.01 -29.30 13.11
N LEU A 186 41.88 -29.38 11.79
CA LEU A 186 42.91 -29.90 10.89
C LEU A 186 43.95 -28.82 10.54
N HIS A 187 43.48 -27.60 10.28
CA HIS A 187 44.34 -26.49 9.89
C HIS A 187 43.76 -25.14 10.31
N SER A 188 44.62 -24.15 10.54
CA SER A 188 44.23 -22.77 10.82
C SER A 188 45.23 -21.84 10.15
N VAL A 189 44.74 -20.98 9.26
CA VAL A 189 45.57 -20.00 8.56
C VAL A 189 44.99 -18.60 8.73
N ASP A 190 45.86 -17.61 8.90
CA ASP A 190 45.49 -16.20 8.84
C ASP A 190 45.45 -15.78 7.37
N ILE A 191 44.26 -15.45 6.88
CA ILE A 191 44.05 -14.99 5.51
C ILE A 191 43.65 -13.51 5.46
N GLY A 192 43.46 -12.86 6.62
CA GLY A 192 42.95 -11.50 6.77
C GLY A 192 41.43 -11.43 6.90
N ALA A 193 40.93 -10.28 7.37
CA ALA A 193 39.51 -10.06 7.66
C ALA A 193 38.65 -10.17 6.40
N LEU A 194 37.82 -11.21 6.35
CA LEU A 194 36.94 -11.50 5.22
C LEU A 194 35.76 -10.53 5.14
N ALA A 195 35.34 -10.24 3.91
CA ALA A 195 34.04 -9.63 3.67
C ALA A 195 32.92 -10.66 3.95
N PRO A 196 31.73 -10.22 4.38
CA PRO A 196 30.56 -11.10 4.53
C PRO A 196 30.24 -11.82 3.20
N ASP A 197 29.97 -13.13 3.26
CA ASP A 197 29.54 -13.99 2.13
C ASP A 197 30.52 -14.06 0.93
N GLY A 198 31.82 -13.87 1.20
CA GLY A 198 32.84 -13.71 0.16
C GLY A 198 33.74 -14.92 -0.11
N VAL A 199 33.46 -16.13 0.38
CA VAL A 199 34.34 -17.30 0.19
C VAL A 199 33.70 -18.34 -0.73
N HIS A 200 34.42 -18.71 -1.80
CA HIS A 200 34.05 -19.77 -2.75
C HIS A 200 35.19 -20.78 -2.88
N VAL A 201 34.91 -22.08 -2.90
CA VAL A 201 35.93 -23.10 -3.17
C VAL A 201 35.57 -23.90 -4.42
N GLY A 202 36.49 -23.91 -5.38
CA GLY A 202 36.41 -24.65 -6.64
C GLY A 202 37.26 -25.93 -6.64
N ALA A 203 37.37 -26.58 -7.79
CA ALA A 203 38.10 -27.84 -7.95
C ALA A 203 39.63 -27.74 -7.69
N GLY A 204 40.19 -26.52 -7.56
CA GLY A 204 41.62 -26.32 -7.27
C GLY A 204 41.99 -24.97 -6.65
N PHE A 205 41.02 -24.12 -6.29
CA PHE A 205 41.29 -22.81 -5.69
C PHE A 205 40.24 -22.45 -4.64
N LEU A 206 40.65 -21.70 -3.62
CA LEU A 206 39.80 -20.99 -2.69
C LEU A 206 39.82 -19.51 -3.04
N LEU A 207 38.69 -18.93 -3.38
CA LEU A 207 38.52 -17.52 -3.69
C LEU A 207 37.86 -16.81 -2.52
N ALA A 208 38.43 -15.69 -2.10
CA ALA A 208 37.95 -14.92 -0.97
C ALA A 208 37.94 -13.40 -1.25
N ALA A 209 36.86 -12.74 -0.86
CA ALA A 209 36.77 -11.28 -0.78
C ALA A 209 37.04 -10.80 0.65
N PHE A 210 37.78 -9.70 0.78
CA PHE A 210 38.28 -9.19 2.04
C PHE A 210 37.79 -7.77 2.32
N GLY A 211 37.66 -7.41 3.60
CA GLY A 211 37.22 -6.09 4.03
C GLY A 211 38.22 -4.96 3.74
N ASP A 212 39.45 -5.30 3.33
CA ASP A 212 40.45 -4.36 2.82
C ASP A 212 40.25 -4.02 1.33
N GLY A 213 39.26 -4.66 0.70
CA GLY A 213 38.85 -4.48 -0.67
C GLY A 213 39.63 -5.26 -1.72
N TYR A 214 40.34 -6.29 -1.28
CA TYR A 214 40.98 -7.27 -2.16
C TYR A 214 40.10 -8.49 -2.41
N VAL A 215 40.22 -9.04 -3.60
CA VAL A 215 39.86 -10.43 -3.92
C VAL A 215 41.15 -11.21 -4.04
N ARG A 216 41.25 -12.35 -3.34
CA ARG A 216 42.43 -13.22 -3.37
C ARG A 216 42.01 -14.64 -3.73
N ALA A 217 42.84 -15.30 -4.52
CA ALA A 217 42.72 -16.73 -4.76
C ALA A 217 43.90 -17.46 -4.15
N PHE A 218 43.60 -18.56 -3.47
CA PHE A 218 44.54 -19.44 -2.81
C PHE A 218 44.47 -20.83 -3.44
N GLU A 219 45.56 -21.58 -3.38
CA GLU A 219 45.54 -23.01 -3.66
C GLU A 219 44.72 -23.75 -2.62
N LYS A 220 43.80 -24.64 -3.02
CA LYS A 220 42.82 -25.25 -2.10
C LYS A 220 43.47 -26.01 -0.93
N ASP A 221 44.54 -26.75 -1.18
CA ASP A 221 45.13 -27.68 -0.20
C ASP A 221 46.28 -27.05 0.59
N LEU A 222 47.09 -26.22 -0.08
CA LEU A 222 48.24 -25.55 0.54
C LEU A 222 47.87 -24.20 1.15
N LEU A 223 46.74 -23.61 0.71
CA LEU A 223 46.30 -22.26 1.05
C LEU A 223 47.34 -21.17 0.71
N ASP A 224 48.21 -21.47 -0.26
CA ASP A 224 49.18 -20.52 -0.81
C ASP A 224 48.49 -19.51 -1.74
N LEU A 225 48.78 -18.22 -1.55
CA LEU A 225 48.25 -17.15 -2.39
C LEU A 225 48.73 -17.30 -3.84
N LYS A 226 47.79 -17.47 -4.78
CA LYS A 226 48.06 -17.52 -6.22
C LYS A 226 48.05 -16.14 -6.86
N TRP A 227 47.04 -15.34 -6.55
CA TRP A 227 46.88 -13.99 -7.06
C TRP A 227 46.00 -13.14 -6.15
N GLN A 228 46.13 -11.81 -6.27
CA GLN A 228 45.25 -10.87 -5.58
C GLN A 228 45.00 -9.61 -6.41
N TRP A 229 43.79 -9.07 -6.32
CA TRP A 229 43.37 -7.85 -7.02
C TRP A 229 42.57 -6.94 -6.10
N ARG A 230 42.84 -5.63 -6.15
CA ARG A 230 42.06 -4.63 -5.42
C ARG A 230 40.87 -4.18 -6.27
N ILE A 231 39.65 -4.35 -5.76
CA ILE A 231 38.41 -4.09 -6.50
C ILE A 231 37.60 -2.95 -5.86
N GLY A 232 37.29 -3.01 -4.56
CA GLY A 232 36.45 -2.04 -3.86
C GLY A 232 36.24 -2.43 -2.39
N ALA A 233 35.71 -1.57 -1.53
CA ALA A 233 35.75 -1.76 -0.07
C ALA A 233 34.89 -2.92 0.45
N LYS A 234 33.68 -3.12 -0.10
CA LYS A 234 32.86 -4.31 0.15
C LYS A 234 32.54 -5.00 -1.16
N ILE A 235 32.79 -6.31 -1.23
CA ILE A 235 32.71 -7.08 -2.47
C ILE A 235 31.84 -8.31 -2.23
N SER A 236 30.82 -8.49 -3.07
CA SER A 236 30.09 -9.75 -3.20
C SER A 236 30.61 -10.52 -4.43
N LEU A 237 30.81 -11.84 -4.28
CA LEU A 237 31.39 -12.69 -5.32
C LEU A 237 30.38 -13.68 -5.90
N ALA A 238 30.37 -13.81 -7.23
CA ALA A 238 29.67 -14.86 -7.95
C ALA A 238 30.62 -15.56 -8.93
N VAL A 239 30.63 -16.89 -8.94
CA VAL A 239 31.50 -17.69 -9.83
C VAL A 239 30.68 -18.29 -10.96
N PHE A 240 31.04 -17.95 -12.20
CA PHE A 240 30.51 -18.54 -13.43
C PHE A 240 31.59 -19.43 -14.06
N ALA A 241 31.20 -20.30 -15.00
CA ALA A 241 32.11 -21.28 -15.60
C ALA A 241 33.39 -20.65 -16.17
N ASN A 242 33.30 -19.45 -16.78
CA ASN A 242 34.41 -18.78 -17.45
C ASN A 242 34.69 -17.35 -16.92
N ALA A 243 34.05 -16.93 -15.83
CA ALA A 243 34.23 -15.59 -15.27
C ALA A 243 33.94 -15.56 -13.77
N ILE A 244 34.64 -14.71 -13.03
CA ILE A 244 34.35 -14.36 -11.64
C ILE A 244 33.75 -12.96 -11.64
N LEU A 245 32.56 -12.79 -11.07
CA LEU A 245 31.93 -11.48 -10.95
C LEU A 245 32.09 -10.93 -9.53
N CYS A 246 32.59 -9.70 -9.46
CA CYS A 246 32.81 -8.97 -8.22
C CYS A 246 31.92 -7.72 -8.21
N ALA A 247 30.90 -7.73 -7.37
CA ALA A 247 30.00 -6.59 -7.19
C ALA A 247 30.50 -5.75 -6.00
N ALA A 248 30.89 -4.51 -6.26
CA ALA A 248 31.49 -3.62 -5.27
C ALA A 248 30.50 -2.54 -4.81
N ASP A 249 30.54 -2.18 -3.53
CA ASP A 249 29.68 -1.16 -2.92
C ASP A 249 29.84 0.27 -3.49
N ASN A 250 30.90 0.50 -4.27
CA ASN A 250 31.10 1.72 -5.05
C ASN A 250 30.21 1.81 -6.31
N GLY A 251 29.32 0.84 -6.55
CA GLY A 251 28.39 0.82 -7.68
C GLY A 251 28.91 0.14 -8.94
N TRP A 252 30.08 -0.50 -8.87
CA TRP A 252 30.69 -1.18 -10.02
C TRP A 252 30.54 -2.70 -9.94
N LEU A 253 30.36 -3.31 -11.11
CA LEU A 253 30.50 -4.75 -11.32
C LEU A 253 31.74 -5.03 -12.16
N TYR A 254 32.57 -5.97 -11.73
CA TYR A 254 33.79 -6.35 -12.43
C TYR A 254 33.72 -7.82 -12.85
N GLY A 255 34.09 -8.11 -14.09
CA GLY A 255 34.34 -9.49 -14.56
C GLY A 255 35.83 -9.77 -14.52
N LEU A 256 36.23 -10.83 -13.81
CA LEU A 256 37.61 -11.26 -13.64
C LEU A 256 37.80 -12.62 -14.32
N HIS A 257 38.97 -12.83 -14.89
CA HIS A 257 39.34 -14.11 -15.47
C HIS A 257 39.63 -15.14 -14.34
N PRO A 258 39.05 -16.36 -14.37
CA PRO A 258 39.14 -17.29 -13.25
C PRO A 258 40.56 -17.78 -12.90
N ARG A 259 41.48 -17.79 -13.87
CA ARG A 259 42.82 -18.38 -13.71
C ARG A 259 43.80 -17.47 -12.96
N ASP A 260 43.76 -16.17 -13.23
CA ASP A 260 44.77 -15.18 -12.83
C ASP A 260 44.16 -13.87 -12.29
N GLY A 261 42.82 -13.77 -12.30
CA GLY A 261 42.07 -12.69 -11.67
C GLY A 261 42.12 -11.36 -12.39
N HIS A 262 42.77 -11.26 -13.57
CA HIS A 262 42.82 -10.00 -14.30
C HIS A 262 41.41 -9.56 -14.72
N ILE A 263 41.17 -8.25 -14.70
CA ILE A 263 39.87 -7.66 -15.02
C ILE A 263 39.64 -7.80 -16.53
N LEU A 264 38.62 -8.55 -16.92
CA LEU A 264 38.13 -8.68 -18.29
C LEU A 264 37.33 -7.44 -18.71
N TRP A 265 36.46 -6.97 -17.82
CA TRP A 265 35.57 -5.83 -18.06
C TRP A 265 35.09 -5.22 -16.73
N ARG A 266 34.54 -4.01 -16.81
CA ARG A 266 33.84 -3.34 -15.70
C ARG A 266 32.58 -2.66 -16.20
N GLN A 267 31.53 -2.68 -15.40
CA GLN A 267 30.23 -2.09 -15.69
C GLN A 267 29.79 -1.19 -14.54
N ASP A 268 29.39 0.04 -14.86
CA ASP A 268 28.76 0.95 -13.90
C ASP A 268 27.27 0.59 -13.77
N LEU A 269 26.83 0.32 -12.54
CA LEU A 269 25.44 0.00 -12.21
C LEU A 269 24.63 1.25 -11.85
N GLY A 270 25.29 2.39 -11.61
CA GLY A 270 24.70 3.66 -11.19
C GLY A 270 24.24 3.70 -9.72
N ALA A 271 24.31 2.58 -9.00
CA ALA A 271 23.95 2.44 -7.60
C ALA A 271 24.64 1.23 -6.97
N ALA A 272 24.76 1.21 -5.64
CA ALA A 272 25.36 0.09 -4.93
C ALA A 272 24.61 -1.23 -5.22
N PRO A 273 25.31 -2.31 -5.62
CA PRO A 273 24.70 -3.63 -5.80
C PRO A 273 24.24 -4.22 -4.47
N LEU A 274 23.15 -4.99 -4.50
CA LEU A 274 22.64 -5.74 -3.35
C LEU A 274 22.92 -7.24 -3.52
N GLY A 275 23.99 -7.69 -2.87
CA GLY A 275 24.43 -9.08 -2.89
C GLY A 275 25.22 -9.46 -4.14
N ALA A 276 25.47 -10.76 -4.30
CA ALA A 276 26.16 -11.33 -5.45
C ALA A 276 25.23 -11.46 -6.67
N ALA A 277 25.79 -11.39 -7.87
CA ALA A 277 25.03 -11.71 -9.08
C ALA A 277 24.60 -13.18 -9.08
N VAL A 278 23.39 -13.47 -9.56
CA VAL A 278 22.87 -14.84 -9.68
C VAL A 278 22.81 -15.26 -11.14
N LYS A 279 22.86 -16.57 -11.41
CA LYS A 279 22.75 -17.10 -12.76
C LYS A 279 21.28 -17.08 -13.22
N GLY A 280 21.00 -16.33 -14.28
CA GLY A 280 19.71 -16.33 -14.96
C GLY A 280 19.49 -17.59 -15.81
N PRO A 281 18.23 -17.90 -16.20
CA PRO A 281 17.89 -19.03 -17.06
C PRO A 281 18.68 -19.12 -18.38
N ARG A 282 19.04 -17.99 -18.98
CA ARG A 282 19.80 -17.94 -20.25
C ARG A 282 21.32 -17.95 -20.04
N GLY A 283 21.76 -18.12 -18.79
CA GLY A 283 23.17 -18.12 -18.41
C GLY A 283 23.76 -16.73 -18.17
N GLU A 284 22.95 -15.67 -18.27
CA GLU A 284 23.37 -14.32 -17.93
C GLU A 284 23.57 -14.15 -16.42
N ALA A 285 24.27 -13.10 -16.02
CA ALA A 285 24.41 -12.70 -14.63
C ALA A 285 23.38 -11.62 -14.29
N VAL A 286 22.47 -11.93 -13.37
CA VAL A 286 21.40 -11.02 -12.92
C VAL A 286 21.77 -10.41 -11.57
N ILE A 287 21.67 -9.09 -11.46
CA ILE A 287 22.00 -8.34 -10.24
C ILE A 287 21.00 -7.21 -9.97
N GLY A 288 20.73 -6.96 -8.69
CA GLY A 288 19.85 -5.87 -8.25
C GLY A 288 20.62 -4.80 -7.48
N THR A 289 20.08 -3.58 -7.43
CA THR A 289 20.72 -2.42 -6.80
C THR A 289 19.92 -1.84 -5.63
N ALA A 290 20.57 -1.01 -4.82
CA ALA A 290 19.97 -0.28 -3.71
C ALA A 290 18.87 0.72 -4.16
N THR A 291 18.88 1.14 -5.42
CA THR A 291 17.85 2.02 -6.01
C THR A 291 16.72 1.26 -6.68
N GLY A 292 16.74 -0.07 -6.68
CA GLY A 292 15.65 -0.92 -7.18
C GLY A 292 15.72 -1.26 -8.67
N ARG A 293 16.89 -1.02 -9.28
CA ARG A 293 17.20 -1.43 -10.64
C ARG A 293 17.62 -2.90 -10.64
N VAL A 294 17.19 -3.66 -11.63
CA VAL A 294 17.59 -5.05 -11.86
C VAL A 294 18.15 -5.17 -13.27
N LEU A 295 19.37 -5.69 -13.39
CA LEU A 295 20.12 -5.74 -14.64
C LEU A 295 20.60 -7.16 -14.93
N ALA A 296 20.69 -7.49 -16.20
CA ALA A 296 21.40 -8.67 -16.69
C ALA A 296 22.59 -8.30 -17.54
N ILE A 297 23.70 -8.99 -17.28
CA ILE A 297 24.96 -8.77 -17.97
C ILE A 297 25.50 -10.12 -18.43
N ASP A 298 26.06 -10.16 -19.63
CA ASP A 298 26.81 -11.31 -20.10
C ASP A 298 28.09 -11.48 -19.24
N PRO A 299 28.28 -12.61 -18.54
CA PRO A 299 29.35 -12.75 -17.56
C PRO A 299 30.76 -12.71 -18.19
N ILE A 300 30.89 -12.99 -19.49
CA ILE A 300 32.20 -13.07 -20.17
C ILE A 300 32.61 -11.72 -20.76
N SER A 301 31.71 -11.06 -21.47
CA SER A 301 31.97 -9.81 -22.21
C SER A 301 31.64 -8.55 -21.43
N GLY A 302 30.78 -8.64 -20.42
CA GLY A 302 30.27 -7.48 -19.68
C GLY A 302 29.19 -6.71 -20.42
N ALA A 303 28.72 -7.20 -21.57
CA ALA A 303 27.65 -6.56 -22.32
C ALA A 303 26.33 -6.60 -21.56
N LEU A 304 25.65 -5.45 -21.48
CA LEU A 304 24.30 -5.36 -20.90
C LEU A 304 23.30 -6.09 -21.80
N ALA A 305 22.67 -7.14 -21.27
CA ALA A 305 21.64 -7.89 -21.97
C ALA A 305 20.27 -7.18 -21.87
N TRP A 306 19.88 -6.81 -20.65
CA TRP A 306 18.65 -6.05 -20.36
C TRP A 306 18.77 -5.29 -19.03
N ASP A 307 17.90 -4.30 -18.85
CA ASP A 307 17.88 -3.43 -17.68
C ASP A 307 16.47 -2.94 -17.39
N VAL A 308 16.02 -3.07 -16.14
CA VAL A 308 14.68 -2.69 -15.69
C VAL A 308 14.74 -1.96 -14.36
N GLN A 309 14.08 -0.81 -14.29
CA GLN A 309 13.75 -0.16 -13.02
C GLN A 309 12.54 -0.86 -12.40
N LEU A 310 12.78 -1.76 -11.44
CA LEU A 310 11.71 -2.53 -10.81
C LEU A 310 11.04 -1.79 -9.66
N LEU A 311 11.84 -1.12 -8.81
CA LEU A 311 11.36 -0.38 -7.64
C LEU A 311 11.94 1.03 -7.66
N GLU A 312 11.14 2.08 -7.48
CA GLU A 312 11.67 3.45 -7.41
C GLU A 312 12.17 3.77 -5.99
N GLY A 313 13.48 4.02 -5.84
CA GLY A 313 14.08 4.47 -4.58
C GLY A 313 14.12 3.43 -3.45
N ARG A 314 13.89 2.16 -3.76
CA ARG A 314 13.93 1.03 -2.80
C ARG A 314 14.78 -0.09 -3.35
N GLY A 315 15.52 -0.79 -2.48
CA GLY A 315 16.45 -1.84 -2.91
C GLY A 315 15.77 -3.07 -3.54
N ALA A 316 16.43 -3.68 -4.52
CA ALA A 316 16.04 -4.97 -5.12
C ALA A 316 17.13 -6.02 -4.87
N TYR A 317 16.84 -7.04 -4.05
CA TYR A 317 17.79 -8.14 -3.80
C TYR A 317 17.40 -9.37 -4.61
N VAL A 318 18.22 -9.76 -5.59
CA VAL A 318 17.93 -10.89 -6.48
C VAL A 318 18.34 -12.21 -5.83
N VAL A 319 17.51 -13.23 -5.96
CA VAL A 319 17.77 -14.60 -5.49
C VAL A 319 17.53 -15.56 -6.64
N GLN A 320 18.41 -16.53 -6.84
CA GLN A 320 18.27 -17.50 -7.93
C GLN A 320 17.02 -18.37 -7.75
N GLY A 321 16.28 -18.60 -8.85
CA GLY A 321 15.10 -19.46 -8.91
C GLY A 321 15.32 -20.64 -9.87
N GLU A 322 14.52 -21.70 -9.72
CA GLU A 322 14.45 -22.78 -10.71
C GLU A 322 13.58 -22.30 -11.87
N GLY A 323 14.11 -22.27 -13.10
CA GLY A 323 13.41 -21.73 -14.28
C GLY A 323 13.23 -20.21 -14.28
N GLY A 324 13.91 -19.48 -13.39
CA GLY A 324 13.70 -18.05 -13.19
C GLY A 324 14.56 -17.41 -12.10
N PHE A 325 14.08 -16.33 -11.50
CA PHE A 325 14.68 -15.69 -10.34
C PHE A 325 13.63 -14.99 -9.48
N PHE A 326 13.95 -14.80 -8.21
CA PHE A 326 13.15 -14.01 -7.29
C PHE A 326 13.80 -12.65 -7.02
N VAL A 327 13.00 -11.65 -6.69
CA VAL A 327 13.48 -10.38 -6.14
C VAL A 327 12.82 -10.13 -4.80
N ARG A 328 13.62 -9.92 -3.77
CA ARG A 328 13.18 -9.46 -2.45
C ARG A 328 13.27 -7.95 -2.46
N GLY A 329 12.12 -7.29 -2.55
CA GLY A 329 12.03 -5.84 -2.67
C GLY A 329 12.06 -5.15 -1.31
N GLY A 330 12.67 -3.96 -1.26
CA GLY A 330 12.64 -3.06 -0.11
C GLY A 330 11.25 -2.44 0.13
N ASP A 331 10.25 -2.82 -0.67
CA ASP A 331 8.84 -2.57 -0.47
C ASP A 331 8.11 -3.69 0.27
N ASP A 332 8.85 -4.63 0.87
CA ASP A 332 8.34 -5.83 1.55
C ASP A 332 7.67 -6.86 0.64
N TYR A 333 7.82 -6.73 -0.68
CA TYR A 333 7.31 -7.72 -1.63
C TYR A 333 8.39 -8.69 -2.11
N LEU A 334 8.01 -9.95 -2.25
CA LEU A 334 8.72 -10.97 -3.00
C LEU A 334 8.13 -11.06 -4.41
N TYR A 335 8.99 -10.93 -5.41
CA TYR A 335 8.67 -11.03 -6.83
C TYR A 335 9.23 -12.33 -7.38
N ALA A 336 8.47 -13.04 -8.21
CA ALA A 336 8.95 -14.22 -8.92
C ALA A 336 8.90 -13.98 -10.44
N PHE A 337 10.04 -14.09 -11.09
CA PHE A 337 10.17 -13.99 -12.54
C PHE A 337 10.56 -15.35 -13.09
N ALA A 338 9.98 -15.74 -14.22
CA ALA A 338 10.35 -16.95 -14.95
C ALA A 338 10.35 -16.69 -16.45
N GLU A 339 11.02 -17.57 -17.20
CA GLU A 339 10.88 -17.58 -18.67
C GLU A 339 9.44 -17.88 -19.06
N VAL A 340 9.05 -17.41 -20.24
CA VAL A 340 7.71 -17.64 -20.74
C VAL A 340 7.62 -19.06 -21.28
N GLU A 341 6.97 -19.95 -20.55
CA GLU A 341 6.46 -21.18 -21.13
C GLU A 341 5.14 -20.86 -21.84
N PRO A 342 5.00 -21.13 -23.15
CA PRO A 342 3.71 -21.09 -23.80
C PRO A 342 2.78 -22.08 -23.08
N LEU A 343 1.57 -21.66 -22.70
CA LEU A 343 0.53 -22.58 -22.26
C LEU A 343 0.42 -23.72 -23.29
N GLY A 344 0.70 -24.94 -22.85
CA GLY A 344 0.59 -26.14 -23.67
C GLY A 344 -0.88 -26.45 -23.92
N VAL A 345 -1.49 -25.75 -24.88
CA VAL A 345 -2.89 -25.99 -25.24
C VAL A 345 -2.94 -26.96 -26.42
N GLU A 346 -3.48 -28.16 -26.20
CA GLU A 346 -3.79 -29.12 -27.27
C GLU A 346 -5.10 -28.72 -27.98
N GLY A 347 -5.08 -28.67 -29.32
CA GLY A 347 -6.22 -28.37 -30.19
C GLY A 347 -5.83 -27.55 -31.43
N ASP A 348 -6.75 -27.46 -32.39
CA ASP A 348 -6.55 -26.63 -33.59
C ASP A 348 -6.80 -25.15 -33.24
N VAL A 349 -5.72 -24.37 -33.12
CA VAL A 349 -5.79 -22.93 -32.87
C VAL A 349 -6.34 -22.22 -34.12
N LEU A 350 -7.54 -21.64 -33.99
CA LEU A 350 -8.18 -20.87 -35.06
C LEU A 350 -7.60 -19.45 -35.15
N TRP A 351 -7.33 -18.82 -34.00
CA TRP A 351 -6.61 -17.55 -33.93
C TRP A 351 -6.03 -17.33 -32.53
N GLU A 352 -5.02 -16.46 -32.46
CA GLU A 352 -4.39 -15.97 -31.24
C GLU A 352 -4.28 -14.44 -31.27
N ARG A 353 -4.47 -13.77 -30.13
CA ARG A 353 -4.34 -12.32 -29.99
C ARG A 353 -3.63 -11.94 -28.70
N TRP A 354 -2.87 -10.86 -28.81
CA TRP A 354 -2.18 -10.20 -27.73
C TRP A 354 -2.73 -8.78 -27.54
N TRP A 355 -2.96 -8.43 -26.29
CA TRP A 355 -3.53 -7.17 -25.86
C TRP A 355 -2.60 -6.52 -24.87
N GLN A 356 -2.36 -5.22 -25.01
CA GLN A 356 -1.91 -4.40 -23.89
C GLN A 356 -3.14 -3.87 -23.14
N VAL A 357 -3.07 -3.93 -21.82
CA VAL A 357 -4.09 -3.39 -20.93
C VAL A 357 -3.58 -2.07 -20.38
N LEU A 358 -4.40 -1.04 -20.51
CA LEU A 358 -4.10 0.35 -20.21
C LEU A 358 -5.12 0.86 -19.19
N ASP A 359 -4.66 1.72 -18.29
CA ASP A 359 -5.51 2.54 -17.43
C ASP A 359 -5.14 3.99 -17.68
N ARG A 360 -6.06 4.75 -18.30
CA ARG A 360 -5.87 6.16 -18.69
C ARG A 360 -4.54 6.40 -19.43
N GLY A 361 -4.25 5.53 -20.40
CA GLY A 361 -3.04 5.58 -21.24
C GLY A 361 -1.76 5.02 -20.61
N ARG A 362 -1.78 4.61 -19.34
CA ARG A 362 -0.65 3.92 -18.70
C ARG A 362 -0.82 2.41 -18.81
N LYS A 363 0.21 1.72 -19.27
CA LYS A 363 0.18 0.26 -19.35
C LYS A 363 0.12 -0.33 -17.95
N THR A 364 -0.91 -1.11 -17.70
CA THR A 364 -1.11 -1.83 -16.45
C THR A 364 -0.91 -3.32 -16.63
N GLY A 365 -0.96 -3.84 -17.85
CA GLY A 365 -0.87 -5.28 -18.05
C GLY A 365 -0.94 -5.72 -19.49
N TYR A 366 -1.21 -7.01 -19.67
CA TYR A 366 -1.49 -7.63 -20.94
C TYR A 366 -2.54 -8.72 -20.81
N ARG A 367 -3.13 -9.08 -21.95
CA ARG A 367 -4.00 -10.24 -22.07
C ARG A 367 -3.65 -10.99 -23.35
N ARG A 368 -3.68 -12.31 -23.29
CA ARG A 368 -3.57 -13.25 -24.41
C ARG A 368 -4.90 -13.95 -24.54
N GLN A 369 -5.41 -14.07 -25.76
CA GLN A 369 -6.65 -14.82 -26.05
C GLN A 369 -6.39 -15.78 -27.20
N GLN A 370 -6.89 -17.00 -27.09
CA GLN A 370 -6.83 -18.02 -28.13
C GLN A 370 -8.19 -18.65 -28.31
N LEU A 371 -8.65 -18.76 -29.56
CA LEU A 371 -9.84 -19.54 -29.90
C LEU A 371 -9.40 -20.86 -30.52
N LEU A 372 -9.82 -21.96 -29.91
CA LEU A 372 -9.52 -23.31 -30.37
C LEU A 372 -10.80 -24.04 -30.76
N ARG A 373 -10.66 -24.96 -31.71
CA ARG A 373 -11.71 -25.93 -32.03
C ARG A 373 -11.46 -27.23 -31.25
N GLY A 374 -12.49 -27.74 -30.57
CA GLY A 374 -12.48 -29.02 -29.88
C GLY A 374 -13.58 -29.96 -30.36
N ASP A 375 -13.42 -31.24 -30.07
CA ASP A 375 -14.39 -32.32 -30.32
C ASP A 375 -14.40 -33.24 -29.09
N ASP A 376 -15.56 -33.42 -28.45
CA ASP A 376 -15.73 -34.24 -27.24
C ASP A 376 -16.31 -35.64 -27.53
N GLY A 377 -16.17 -36.13 -28.77
CA GLY A 377 -16.72 -37.42 -29.18
C GLY A 377 -18.03 -37.30 -29.95
N GLY A 378 -18.21 -36.21 -30.71
CA GLY A 378 -19.30 -36.04 -31.67
C GLY A 378 -19.99 -34.68 -31.65
N GLN A 379 -19.78 -33.82 -30.65
CA GLN A 379 -20.31 -32.46 -30.62
C GLN A 379 -19.16 -31.43 -30.75
N PRO A 380 -19.11 -30.66 -31.86
CA PRO A 380 -18.08 -29.63 -32.00
C PRO A 380 -18.34 -28.49 -31.01
N PHE A 381 -17.28 -28.09 -30.29
CA PHE A 381 -17.27 -26.91 -29.43
C PHE A 381 -16.08 -26.00 -29.76
N PHE A 382 -16.22 -24.74 -29.38
CA PHE A 382 -15.15 -23.75 -29.38
C PHE A 382 -14.68 -23.53 -27.94
N ARG A 383 -13.37 -23.44 -27.76
CA ARG A 383 -12.73 -23.06 -26.49
C ARG A 383 -12.10 -21.68 -26.68
N LEU A 384 -12.63 -20.66 -26.01
CA LEU A 384 -11.94 -19.38 -25.87
C LEU A 384 -11.07 -19.46 -24.61
N ALA A 385 -9.76 -19.63 -24.77
CA ALA A 385 -8.80 -19.61 -23.67
C ALA A 385 -8.20 -18.21 -23.51
N GLU A 386 -8.06 -17.76 -22.27
CA GLU A 386 -7.52 -16.45 -21.93
C GLU A 386 -6.41 -16.56 -20.88
N GLU A 387 -5.40 -15.72 -21.00
CA GLU A 387 -4.40 -15.47 -19.97
C GLU A 387 -4.29 -13.95 -19.79
N MET A 388 -4.24 -13.48 -18.55
CA MET A 388 -4.13 -12.05 -18.25
C MET A 388 -3.09 -11.83 -17.16
N VAL A 389 -2.30 -10.77 -17.32
CA VAL A 389 -1.49 -10.19 -16.25
C VAL A 389 -1.84 -8.72 -16.15
N GLN A 390 -2.26 -8.22 -14.98
CA GLN A 390 -2.69 -6.84 -14.82
C GLN A 390 -2.28 -6.26 -13.46
N TRP A 391 -1.95 -4.96 -13.47
CA TRP A 391 -1.77 -4.12 -12.31
C TRP A 391 -3.00 -3.24 -12.08
N ARG A 392 -3.76 -3.48 -11.00
CA ARG A 392 -4.92 -2.65 -10.62
C ARG A 392 -4.92 -2.40 -9.12
N GLY A 393 -3.95 -1.61 -8.66
CA GLY A 393 -3.58 -1.54 -7.23
C GLY A 393 -2.84 -2.80 -6.75
N SER A 394 -3.04 -3.94 -7.42
CA SER A 394 -2.44 -5.25 -7.17
C SER A 394 -1.85 -5.86 -8.41
N PHE A 395 -0.93 -6.80 -8.22
CA PHE A 395 -0.63 -7.78 -9.25
C PHE A 395 -1.74 -8.85 -9.30
N ARG A 396 -2.36 -8.98 -10.48
CA ARG A 396 -3.28 -10.05 -10.84
C ARG A 396 -2.69 -10.86 -11.98
N ARG A 397 -2.81 -12.18 -11.88
CA ARG A 397 -2.62 -13.10 -13.01
C ARG A 397 -3.80 -14.03 -13.12
N GLY A 398 -4.46 -14.08 -14.26
CA GLY A 398 -5.59 -14.94 -14.51
C GLY A 398 -5.33 -15.87 -15.68
N GLU A 399 -5.89 -17.06 -15.61
CA GLU A 399 -6.09 -17.95 -16.74
C GLU A 399 -7.57 -18.35 -16.76
N GLY A 400 -8.17 -18.50 -17.92
CA GLY A 400 -9.56 -18.88 -18.01
C GLY A 400 -9.90 -19.51 -19.35
N GLN A 401 -11.03 -20.18 -19.40
CA GLN A 401 -11.59 -20.71 -20.62
C GLN A 401 -13.11 -20.71 -20.59
N VAL A 402 -13.71 -20.41 -21.74
CA VAL A 402 -15.14 -20.58 -21.97
C VAL A 402 -15.34 -21.61 -23.08
N LEU A 403 -16.11 -22.66 -22.78
CA LEU A 403 -16.53 -23.69 -23.72
C LEU A 403 -17.90 -23.32 -24.29
N ILE A 404 -17.98 -23.27 -25.61
CA ILE A 404 -19.11 -22.70 -26.36
C ILE A 404 -19.50 -23.70 -27.44
N GLY A 405 -20.78 -24.03 -27.55
CA GLY A 405 -21.26 -24.89 -28.62
C GLY A 405 -21.37 -24.18 -29.98
N ALA A 406 -21.67 -24.94 -31.04
CA ALA A 406 -21.67 -24.44 -32.41
C ALA A 406 -22.62 -23.26 -32.70
N GLU A 407 -23.71 -23.12 -31.92
CA GLU A 407 -24.73 -22.05 -32.02
C GLU A 407 -24.57 -20.97 -30.92
N PHE A 408 -23.37 -20.87 -30.34
CA PHE A 408 -23.03 -19.94 -29.25
C PHE A 408 -23.67 -20.21 -27.89
N GLN A 409 -24.27 -21.39 -27.69
CA GLN A 409 -24.75 -21.81 -26.38
C GLN A 409 -23.57 -22.05 -25.42
N PRO A 410 -23.64 -21.58 -24.16
CA PRO A 410 -22.61 -21.85 -23.15
C PRO A 410 -22.62 -23.33 -22.73
N ILE A 411 -21.45 -23.91 -22.51
CA ILE A 411 -21.30 -25.30 -22.02
C ILE A 411 -20.68 -25.27 -20.62
N ALA A 412 -19.52 -24.63 -20.50
CA ALA A 412 -18.82 -24.45 -19.24
C ALA A 412 -17.92 -23.21 -19.30
N ALA A 413 -17.62 -22.63 -18.15
CA ALA A 413 -16.59 -21.61 -18.01
C ALA A 413 -15.73 -21.94 -16.80
N GLU A 414 -14.43 -21.81 -16.93
CA GLU A 414 -13.46 -22.04 -15.86
C GLU A 414 -12.52 -20.85 -15.83
N GLU A 415 -12.21 -20.36 -14.63
CA GLU A 415 -11.28 -19.27 -14.45
C GLU A 415 -10.45 -19.54 -13.20
N ARG A 416 -9.16 -19.30 -13.28
CA ARG A 416 -8.26 -19.27 -12.13
C ARG A 416 -7.56 -17.93 -12.09
N VAL A 417 -7.88 -17.12 -11.09
CA VAL A 417 -7.26 -15.82 -10.87
C VAL A 417 -6.42 -15.85 -9.62
N ILE A 418 -5.14 -15.58 -9.80
CA ILE A 418 -4.17 -15.35 -8.75
C ILE A 418 -4.18 -13.86 -8.41
N GLU A 419 -4.61 -13.53 -7.20
CA GLU A 419 -4.63 -12.16 -6.68
C GLU A 419 -4.08 -12.12 -5.25
N GLY A 420 -3.15 -11.21 -4.99
CA GLY A 420 -2.67 -10.96 -3.63
C GLY A 420 -1.77 -12.06 -3.06
N SER A 421 -2.31 -13.08 -2.39
CA SER A 421 -1.54 -14.24 -1.86
C SER A 421 -2.22 -15.60 -2.08
N GLN A 422 -3.27 -15.62 -2.90
CA GLN A 422 -4.16 -16.77 -3.05
C GLN A 422 -4.67 -16.91 -4.49
N ALA A 423 -5.04 -18.13 -4.86
CA ALA A 423 -5.79 -18.42 -6.08
C ALA A 423 -7.30 -18.39 -5.79
N VAL A 424 -8.05 -17.75 -6.67
CA VAL A 424 -9.48 -17.94 -6.87
C VAL A 424 -9.62 -18.93 -8.00
N GLU A 425 -10.34 -20.01 -7.78
CA GLU A 425 -10.82 -20.86 -8.88
C GLU A 425 -12.33 -20.65 -9.01
N PHE A 426 -12.81 -20.49 -10.22
CA PHE A 426 -14.20 -20.38 -10.58
C PHE A 426 -14.48 -21.46 -11.63
N SER A 427 -15.57 -22.19 -11.46
CA SER A 427 -16.10 -23.07 -12.48
C SER A 427 -17.61 -22.92 -12.58
N ALA A 428 -18.09 -22.90 -13.80
CA ALA A 428 -19.49 -22.78 -14.16
C ALA A 428 -19.84 -23.87 -15.17
N HIS A 429 -20.94 -24.58 -14.93
CA HIS A 429 -21.42 -25.63 -15.81
C HIS A 429 -22.92 -25.46 -16.09
N TRP A 430 -23.30 -25.58 -17.36
CA TRP A 430 -24.68 -25.46 -17.80
C TRP A 430 -25.35 -26.82 -17.94
N HIS A 431 -26.59 -26.90 -17.47
CA HIS A 431 -27.47 -28.04 -17.64
C HIS A 431 -28.88 -27.55 -17.98
N GLY A 432 -29.19 -27.42 -19.27
CA GLY A 432 -30.47 -26.87 -19.73
C GLY A 432 -30.62 -25.39 -19.35
N ASP A 433 -31.66 -25.05 -18.59
CA ASP A 433 -31.93 -23.70 -18.06
C ASP A 433 -31.26 -23.43 -16.70
N SER A 434 -30.40 -24.33 -16.22
CA SER A 434 -29.73 -24.21 -14.93
C SER A 434 -28.23 -23.98 -15.10
N LEU A 435 -27.73 -22.92 -14.47
CA LEU A 435 -26.31 -22.62 -14.30
C LEU A 435 -25.88 -23.04 -12.90
N ARG A 436 -24.85 -23.88 -12.81
CA ARG A 436 -24.19 -24.24 -11.54
C ARG A 436 -22.81 -23.63 -11.49
N VAL A 437 -22.51 -22.91 -10.42
CA VAL A 437 -21.22 -22.27 -10.19
C VAL A 437 -20.58 -22.82 -8.92
N GLU A 438 -19.29 -23.10 -8.99
CA GLU A 438 -18.43 -23.42 -7.87
C GLU A 438 -17.27 -22.42 -7.84
N ARG A 439 -17.05 -21.77 -6.71
CA ARG A 439 -15.87 -20.93 -6.48
C ARG A 439 -15.04 -21.53 -5.35
N ARG A 440 -13.74 -21.71 -5.58
CA ARG A 440 -12.78 -22.11 -4.55
C ARG A 440 -11.85 -20.97 -4.20
N LEU A 441 -11.58 -20.87 -2.91
CA LEU A 441 -10.74 -19.84 -2.33
C LEU A 441 -10.03 -20.41 -1.11
N ALA A 442 -8.69 -20.44 -1.14
CA ALA A 442 -7.89 -20.81 0.03
C ALA A 442 -8.30 -22.15 0.68
N GLY A 443 -8.73 -23.13 -0.13
CA GLY A 443 -9.22 -24.42 0.34
C GLY A 443 -10.72 -24.48 0.67
N HIS A 444 -11.40 -23.34 0.77
CA HIS A 444 -12.86 -23.28 0.91
C HIS A 444 -13.57 -23.35 -0.44
N ARG A 445 -14.77 -23.94 -0.46
CA ARG A 445 -15.57 -24.15 -1.66
C ARG A 445 -16.99 -23.62 -1.44
N VAL A 446 -17.44 -22.72 -2.30
CA VAL A 446 -18.80 -22.17 -2.30
C VAL A 446 -19.49 -22.59 -3.59
N ARG A 447 -20.71 -23.09 -3.50
CA ARG A 447 -21.53 -23.51 -4.65
C ARG A 447 -22.81 -22.68 -4.71
N ALA A 448 -23.18 -22.28 -5.91
CA ALA A 448 -24.43 -21.59 -6.20
C ALA A 448 -25.08 -22.17 -7.46
N SER A 449 -26.40 -22.00 -7.59
CA SER A 449 -27.11 -22.35 -8.81
C SER A 449 -28.18 -21.32 -9.09
N ALA A 450 -28.35 -20.95 -10.35
CA ALA A 450 -29.39 -20.04 -10.81
C ALA A 450 -30.10 -20.60 -12.05
N ARG A 451 -31.29 -20.09 -12.32
CA ARG A 451 -31.95 -20.28 -13.61
C ARG A 451 -31.50 -19.18 -14.55
N VAL A 452 -31.11 -19.57 -15.75
CA VAL A 452 -30.60 -18.67 -16.78
C VAL A 452 -31.39 -18.96 -18.05
N ASP A 453 -31.68 -17.92 -18.82
CA ASP A 453 -32.43 -18.06 -20.05
C ASP A 453 -31.66 -18.87 -21.11
N GLN A 454 -32.38 -19.73 -21.85
CA GLN A 454 -31.77 -20.71 -22.77
C GLN A 454 -31.16 -20.10 -24.05
N ASP A 455 -31.59 -18.90 -24.43
CA ASP A 455 -31.08 -18.15 -25.58
C ASP A 455 -29.96 -17.16 -25.20
N ALA A 456 -29.62 -17.07 -23.92
CA ALA A 456 -28.59 -16.19 -23.44
C ALA A 456 -27.22 -16.71 -23.85
N VAL A 457 -26.37 -15.82 -24.36
CA VAL A 457 -25.02 -16.18 -24.83
C VAL A 457 -23.93 -15.66 -23.89
N PRO A 458 -22.74 -16.27 -23.87
CA PRO A 458 -21.56 -15.69 -23.23
C PRO A 458 -21.34 -14.24 -23.65
N ILE A 459 -21.11 -13.34 -22.70
CA ILE A 459 -20.90 -11.92 -22.99
C ILE A 459 -19.71 -11.68 -23.94
N GLU A 460 -18.67 -12.52 -23.84
CA GLU A 460 -17.47 -12.50 -24.68
C GLU A 460 -17.78 -12.82 -26.15
N MET A 461 -18.89 -13.50 -26.42
CA MET A 461 -19.32 -13.95 -27.75
C MET A 461 -20.44 -13.11 -28.36
N ALA A 462 -21.07 -12.24 -27.58
CA ALA A 462 -22.26 -11.50 -28.02
C ALA A 462 -21.98 -10.70 -29.31
N LEU A 463 -20.85 -10.00 -29.34
CA LEU A 463 -20.45 -9.21 -30.50
C LEU A 463 -20.18 -10.09 -31.74
N LEU A 464 -19.43 -11.17 -31.56
CA LEU A 464 -19.10 -12.12 -32.64
C LEU A 464 -20.35 -12.78 -33.23
N LYS A 465 -21.35 -13.09 -32.39
CA LYS A 465 -22.64 -13.64 -32.82
C LYS A 465 -23.40 -12.66 -33.72
N LEU A 466 -23.53 -11.38 -33.32
CA LEU A 466 -24.17 -10.35 -34.14
C LEU A 466 -23.50 -10.20 -35.51
N TRP A 467 -22.17 -10.27 -35.54
CA TRP A 467 -21.41 -10.22 -36.79
C TRP A 467 -21.68 -11.43 -37.69
N ARG A 468 -21.61 -12.65 -37.14
CA ARG A 468 -21.84 -13.88 -37.90
C ARG A 468 -23.27 -13.98 -38.44
N GLU A 469 -24.24 -13.44 -37.71
CA GLU A 469 -25.64 -13.37 -38.12
C GLU A 469 -25.92 -12.22 -39.11
N GLY A 470 -24.92 -11.39 -39.44
CA GLY A 470 -25.07 -10.25 -40.37
C GLY A 470 -25.93 -9.11 -39.81
N ARG A 471 -26.05 -9.04 -38.47
CA ARG A 471 -26.83 -8.06 -37.71
C ARG A 471 -25.99 -6.84 -37.31
N ALA A 472 -24.68 -6.99 -37.20
CA ALA A 472 -23.73 -5.89 -36.99
C ALA A 472 -23.53 -5.09 -38.29
N ARG A 473 -24.24 -3.96 -38.43
CA ARG A 473 -24.16 -3.07 -39.59
C ARG A 473 -23.95 -1.63 -39.14
N PRO A 474 -23.21 -0.79 -39.90
CA PRO A 474 -23.05 0.62 -39.58
C PRO A 474 -24.40 1.31 -39.37
N GLU A 475 -24.44 2.20 -38.39
CA GLU A 475 -25.61 3.02 -38.03
C GLU A 475 -26.86 2.22 -37.62
N CYS A 476 -26.69 0.98 -37.15
CA CYS A 476 -27.76 0.11 -36.68
C CYS A 476 -27.78 0.03 -35.14
N ARG A 477 -28.92 -0.37 -34.57
CA ARG A 477 -29.05 -0.74 -33.15
C ARG A 477 -29.56 -2.16 -33.04
N ASP A 478 -28.98 -2.93 -32.13
CA ASP A 478 -29.43 -4.28 -31.84
C ASP A 478 -29.33 -4.57 -30.34
N SER A 479 -29.90 -5.69 -29.91
CA SER A 479 -29.79 -6.16 -28.54
C SER A 479 -29.69 -7.69 -28.49
N LEU A 480 -28.98 -8.18 -27.48
CA LEU A 480 -28.86 -9.60 -27.19
C LEU A 480 -28.99 -9.83 -25.70
N ARG A 481 -29.61 -10.95 -25.36
CA ARG A 481 -29.57 -11.48 -24.00
C ARG A 481 -28.23 -12.17 -23.79
N VAL A 482 -27.50 -11.75 -22.77
CA VAL A 482 -26.21 -12.32 -22.38
C VAL A 482 -26.28 -12.90 -20.98
N ILE A 483 -25.34 -13.79 -20.69
CA ILE A 483 -25.17 -14.35 -19.36
C ILE A 483 -24.03 -13.61 -18.68
N ASP A 484 -24.29 -13.14 -17.47
CA ASP A 484 -23.25 -12.66 -16.60
C ASP A 484 -23.02 -13.68 -15.48
N TYR A 485 -21.89 -14.37 -15.59
CA TYR A 485 -21.52 -15.47 -14.70
C TYR A 485 -21.28 -15.01 -13.25
N ASP A 486 -20.98 -13.73 -13.06
CA ASP A 486 -20.75 -13.13 -11.75
C ASP A 486 -22.05 -12.64 -11.08
N TYR A 487 -23.07 -12.26 -11.86
CA TYR A 487 -24.42 -11.95 -11.35
C TYR A 487 -25.35 -13.17 -11.30
N LEU A 488 -24.96 -14.29 -11.92
CA LEU A 488 -25.78 -15.52 -12.04
C LEU A 488 -27.16 -15.25 -12.65
N GLU A 489 -27.25 -14.29 -13.56
CA GLU A 489 -28.50 -13.90 -14.21
C GLU A 489 -28.30 -13.59 -15.70
N SER A 490 -29.40 -13.59 -16.43
CA SER A 490 -29.45 -13.12 -17.81
C SER A 490 -29.76 -11.63 -17.84
N GLN A 491 -29.03 -10.86 -18.64
CA GLN A 491 -29.29 -9.44 -18.85
C GLN A 491 -29.35 -9.09 -20.33
N TRP A 492 -30.10 -8.06 -20.68
CA TRP A 492 -30.10 -7.50 -22.03
C TRP A 492 -28.95 -6.53 -22.20
N LEU A 493 -28.14 -6.72 -23.24
CA LEU A 493 -27.18 -5.73 -23.70
C LEU A 493 -27.66 -5.12 -25.01
N GLY A 494 -27.59 -3.79 -25.08
CA GLY A 494 -27.78 -2.99 -26.28
C GLY A 494 -26.45 -2.75 -26.99
N PHE A 495 -26.49 -2.73 -28.31
CA PHE A 495 -25.36 -2.52 -29.20
C PHE A 495 -25.73 -1.42 -30.21
N ASP A 496 -25.11 -0.25 -30.09
CA ASP A 496 -25.24 0.83 -31.07
C ASP A 496 -24.01 0.82 -31.97
N PHE A 497 -24.20 0.47 -33.24
CA PHE A 497 -23.15 0.43 -34.25
C PHE A 497 -23.01 1.82 -34.89
N GLY A 498 -21.85 2.43 -34.73
CA GLY A 498 -21.51 3.75 -35.27
C GLY A 498 -20.91 3.68 -36.67
N VAL A 499 -19.85 4.47 -36.86
CA VAL A 499 -19.07 4.56 -38.11
C VAL A 499 -17.70 3.89 -37.94
N GLU A 500 -17.00 3.68 -39.05
CA GLU A 500 -15.61 3.23 -39.02
C GLU A 500 -14.68 4.36 -38.59
N GLU A 501 -13.81 4.07 -37.64
CA GLU A 501 -12.81 4.99 -37.08
C GLU A 501 -11.41 4.37 -37.15
N GLU A 502 -10.38 5.22 -37.22
CA GLU A 502 -8.98 4.78 -37.13
C GLU A 502 -8.59 4.53 -35.66
N THR A 503 -7.92 3.41 -35.41
CA THR A 503 -7.34 3.06 -34.10
C THR A 503 -5.84 2.74 -34.24
N PRO A 504 -5.07 2.72 -33.15
CA PRO A 504 -3.67 2.30 -33.19
C PRO A 504 -3.44 0.89 -33.75
N ALA A 505 -4.46 0.02 -33.69
CA ALA A 505 -4.42 -1.35 -34.20
C ALA A 505 -5.01 -1.49 -35.62
N GLY A 506 -5.51 -0.39 -36.21
CA GLY A 506 -6.12 -0.33 -37.53
C GLY A 506 -7.55 0.24 -37.53
N LYS A 507 -8.16 0.30 -38.71
CA LYS A 507 -9.50 0.84 -38.91
C LYS A 507 -10.58 -0.16 -38.47
N GLY A 508 -11.56 0.29 -37.68
CA GLY A 508 -12.65 -0.56 -37.17
C GLY A 508 -13.97 0.18 -36.96
N LEU A 509 -15.08 -0.54 -37.06
CA LEU A 509 -16.43 -0.08 -36.75
C LEU A 509 -16.56 0.14 -35.24
N ALA A 510 -16.91 1.36 -34.84
CA ALA A 510 -17.17 1.70 -33.45
C ALA A 510 -18.53 1.13 -33.00
N VAL A 511 -18.57 0.48 -31.84
CA VAL A 511 -19.76 -0.13 -31.25
C VAL A 511 -19.85 0.30 -29.79
N ARG A 512 -20.98 0.91 -29.41
CA ARG A 512 -21.30 1.19 -28.02
C ARG A 512 -22.14 0.06 -27.46
N VAL A 513 -21.61 -0.62 -26.44
CA VAL A 513 -22.29 -1.69 -25.71
C VAL A 513 -22.77 -1.16 -24.36
N HIS A 514 -24.03 -1.37 -24.01
CA HIS A 514 -24.62 -0.85 -22.76
C HIS A 514 -25.69 -1.79 -22.20
N SER A 515 -25.90 -1.79 -20.88
CA SER A 515 -26.95 -2.62 -20.27
C SER A 515 -28.34 -2.01 -20.45
N LEU A 516 -29.32 -2.84 -20.84
CA LEU A 516 -30.72 -2.48 -21.03
C LEU A 516 -31.52 -2.92 -19.80
N GLY A 517 -31.40 -2.18 -18.69
CA GLY A 517 -32.23 -2.41 -17.50
C GLY A 517 -31.58 -2.09 -16.15
N ASP A 518 -30.25 -1.94 -16.08
CA ASP A 518 -29.56 -1.57 -14.83
C ASP A 518 -29.34 -0.05 -14.79
N SER A 519 -29.62 0.58 -13.65
CA SER A 519 -29.46 2.03 -13.45
C SER A 519 -28.00 2.47 -13.28
N THR A 520 -27.05 1.56 -13.51
CA THR A 520 -25.61 1.79 -13.33
C THR A 520 -25.00 2.57 -14.48
N GLY A 521 -25.64 2.56 -15.67
CA GLY A 521 -25.18 3.32 -16.84
C GLY A 521 -23.92 2.77 -17.50
N ALA A 522 -23.42 1.59 -17.10
CA ALA A 522 -22.15 1.06 -17.57
C ALA A 522 -22.13 0.85 -19.10
N GLU A 523 -21.24 1.58 -19.77
CA GLU A 523 -21.00 1.50 -21.21
C GLU A 523 -19.60 0.94 -21.52
N LEU A 524 -19.47 0.24 -22.64
CA LEU A 524 -18.18 -0.17 -23.21
C LEU A 524 -18.14 0.21 -24.68
N LEU A 525 -17.10 0.93 -25.09
CA LEU A 525 -16.83 1.23 -26.49
C LEU A 525 -15.89 0.16 -27.08
N VAL A 526 -16.29 -0.45 -28.18
CA VAL A 526 -15.53 -1.49 -28.88
C VAL A 526 -15.34 -1.08 -30.33
N TRP A 527 -14.10 -1.11 -30.83
CA TRP A 527 -13.83 -0.98 -32.26
C TRP A 527 -13.49 -2.34 -32.81
N ALA A 528 -14.19 -2.80 -33.84
CA ALA A 528 -13.97 -4.10 -34.45
C ALA A 528 -13.74 -4.00 -35.96
N ASP A 529 -12.87 -4.85 -36.49
CA ASP A 529 -12.57 -4.87 -37.93
C ASP A 529 -13.73 -5.44 -38.77
N GLY A 530 -13.56 -5.50 -40.10
CA GLY A 530 -14.57 -6.02 -41.03
C GLY A 530 -14.97 -7.48 -40.82
N ALA A 531 -14.26 -8.24 -39.97
CA ALA A 531 -14.59 -9.61 -39.58
C ALA A 531 -15.21 -9.68 -38.17
N GLY A 532 -15.52 -8.53 -37.54
CA GLY A 532 -16.09 -8.46 -36.20
C GLY A 532 -15.09 -8.74 -35.09
N ARG A 533 -13.79 -8.59 -35.38
CA ARG A 533 -12.71 -8.85 -34.43
C ARG A 533 -12.39 -7.55 -33.69
N PRO A 534 -12.52 -7.50 -32.35
CA PRO A 534 -12.15 -6.30 -31.60
C PRO A 534 -10.67 -5.96 -31.82
N LEU A 535 -10.40 -4.67 -32.03
CA LEU A 535 -9.09 -4.03 -32.18
C LEU A 535 -8.76 -3.16 -30.96
N ARG A 536 -9.80 -2.53 -30.39
CA ARG A 536 -9.73 -1.63 -29.23
C ARG A 536 -11.00 -1.78 -28.40
N MET A 537 -10.85 -1.74 -27.08
CA MET A 537 -11.94 -1.62 -26.13
C MET A 537 -11.64 -0.50 -25.14
N LEU A 538 -12.61 0.36 -24.86
CA LEU A 538 -12.48 1.48 -23.93
C LEU A 538 -13.71 1.52 -23.04
N ASP A 539 -13.49 1.45 -21.74
CA ASP A 539 -14.48 1.83 -20.73
C ASP A 539 -14.37 3.36 -20.53
N PRO A 540 -15.36 4.14 -20.99
CA PRO A 540 -15.32 5.60 -20.90
C PRO A 540 -15.45 6.12 -19.48
N GLU A 541 -16.00 5.34 -18.55
CA GLU A 541 -16.18 5.75 -17.15
C GLU A 541 -14.88 5.61 -16.37
N THR A 542 -14.18 4.47 -16.54
CA THR A 542 -12.95 4.21 -15.80
C THR A 542 -11.72 4.73 -16.53
N GLY A 543 -11.78 4.85 -17.86
CA GLY A 543 -10.63 5.08 -18.72
C GLY A 543 -9.76 3.82 -18.90
N ALA A 544 -10.26 2.65 -18.50
CA ALA A 544 -9.62 1.37 -18.76
C ALA A 544 -9.72 1.07 -20.26
N GLU A 545 -8.58 0.74 -20.86
CA GLU A 545 -8.47 0.53 -22.30
C GLU A 545 -7.71 -0.76 -22.59
N GLN A 546 -8.10 -1.45 -23.65
CA GLN A 546 -7.39 -2.61 -24.16
C GLN A 546 -7.13 -2.41 -25.65
N LEU A 547 -5.86 -2.50 -26.04
CA LEU A 547 -5.42 -2.33 -27.42
C LEU A 547 -4.74 -3.60 -27.90
N GLN A 548 -5.15 -4.08 -29.08
CA GLN A 548 -4.50 -5.21 -29.72
C GLN A 548 -3.10 -4.79 -30.19
N VAL A 549 -2.08 -5.58 -29.87
CA VAL A 549 -0.67 -5.34 -30.23
C VAL A 549 0.04 -6.67 -30.51
N ASP A 550 1.31 -6.63 -30.92
CA ASP A 550 2.15 -7.83 -31.02
C ASP A 550 2.56 -8.36 -29.64
N GLU A 551 3.04 -9.60 -29.57
CA GLU A 551 3.43 -10.28 -28.33
C GLU A 551 4.51 -9.52 -27.54
N ALA A 552 5.54 -9.01 -28.21
CA ALA A 552 6.64 -8.33 -27.54
C ALA A 552 6.15 -7.02 -26.91
N THR A 553 5.35 -6.25 -27.65
CA THR A 553 4.72 -5.03 -27.14
C THR A 553 3.74 -5.35 -26.01
N ALA A 554 2.91 -6.39 -26.10
CA ALA A 554 1.99 -6.80 -25.03
C ALA A 554 2.74 -7.22 -23.77
N ARG A 555 3.80 -8.02 -23.87
CA ARG A 555 4.53 -8.53 -22.70
C ARG A 555 5.47 -7.52 -22.04
N ALA A 556 5.84 -6.44 -22.74
CA ALA A 556 6.71 -5.41 -22.18
C ALA A 556 6.16 -4.85 -20.85
N TRP A 557 6.85 -5.13 -19.74
CA TRP A 557 6.37 -4.76 -18.41
C TRP A 557 6.76 -3.32 -18.06
N VAL A 558 5.77 -2.47 -17.77
CA VAL A 558 5.97 -1.15 -17.16
C VAL A 558 4.93 -1.04 -16.05
N PRO A 559 5.28 -1.30 -14.78
CA PRO A 559 4.33 -1.10 -13.70
C PRO A 559 4.10 0.41 -13.55
N PRO A 560 2.85 0.89 -13.51
CA PRO A 560 2.61 2.29 -13.24
C PRO A 560 2.95 2.60 -11.77
N GLY A 561 3.51 3.79 -11.53
CA GLY A 561 3.57 4.38 -10.19
C GLY A 561 2.17 4.54 -9.58
N ARG A 562 2.11 4.85 -8.26
CA ARG A 562 0.89 4.92 -7.43
C ARG A 562 -0.34 5.44 -8.21
N GLY A 563 -1.46 4.74 -8.04
CA GLY A 563 -2.76 5.15 -8.58
C GLY A 563 -3.13 6.57 -8.13
N ARG A 564 -3.93 7.26 -8.93
CA ARG A 564 -4.40 8.62 -8.66
C ARG A 564 -5.11 8.66 -7.29
N SER A 565 -4.76 9.61 -6.44
CA SER A 565 -5.51 9.93 -5.21
C SER A 565 -6.34 11.19 -5.44
N ALA A 566 -7.56 11.20 -4.94
CA ALA A 566 -8.34 12.43 -4.83
C ALA A 566 -7.97 13.13 -3.52
N ARG A 567 -8.17 14.44 -3.46
CA ARG A 567 -7.88 15.26 -2.28
C ARG A 567 -9.06 16.12 -1.87
N ILE A 568 -9.06 16.60 -0.64
CA ILE A 568 -9.88 17.71 -0.20
C ILE A 568 -9.04 18.99 -0.22
N SER A 569 -9.62 20.12 -0.63
CA SER A 569 -8.83 21.33 -0.93
C SER A 569 -8.06 21.91 0.26
N HIS A 570 -8.47 21.57 1.49
CA HIS A 570 -7.77 21.92 2.72
C HIS A 570 -7.77 20.71 3.67
N ALA A 571 -6.65 20.46 4.33
CA ALA A 571 -6.55 19.43 5.34
C ALA A 571 -7.48 19.71 6.53
N LEU A 572 -8.09 18.65 7.07
CA LEU A 572 -8.90 18.72 8.27
C LEU A 572 -7.97 18.63 9.49
N ALA A 573 -8.10 19.56 10.45
CA ALA A 573 -7.21 19.63 11.61
C ALA A 573 -7.29 18.35 12.47
N ASN A 574 -8.51 17.89 12.73
CA ASN A 574 -8.80 16.67 13.48
C ASN A 574 -9.92 15.89 12.77
N PRO A 575 -9.60 15.05 11.76
CA PRO A 575 -10.62 14.35 10.97
C PRO A 575 -11.61 13.52 11.80
N SER A 576 -11.13 12.89 12.88
CA SER A 576 -11.95 12.06 13.77
C SER A 576 -12.93 12.83 14.64
N ALA A 577 -12.72 14.13 14.83
CA ALA A 577 -13.61 14.99 15.61
C ALA A 577 -14.56 15.81 14.73
N VAL A 578 -14.59 15.57 13.41
CA VAL A 578 -15.44 16.34 12.51
C VAL A 578 -16.90 15.94 12.70
N GLU A 579 -17.73 16.89 13.11
CA GLU A 579 -19.16 16.67 13.38
C GLU A 579 -20.03 17.01 12.17
N GLU A 580 -19.67 18.06 11.44
CA GLU A 580 -20.34 18.48 10.21
C GLU A 580 -19.28 18.85 9.16
N LEU A 581 -19.43 18.36 7.94
CA LEU A 581 -18.56 18.63 6.80
C LEU A 581 -19.42 19.09 5.62
N LEU A 582 -19.08 20.24 5.04
CA LEU A 582 -19.73 20.77 3.84
C LEU A 582 -18.69 20.89 2.72
N VAL A 583 -18.91 20.15 1.63
CA VAL A 583 -18.05 20.20 0.43
C VAL A 583 -18.87 20.61 -0.79
N ALA A 584 -18.24 21.37 -1.69
CA ALA A 584 -18.83 21.68 -2.99
C ALA A 584 -18.54 20.53 -3.96
N LEU A 585 -19.57 20.12 -4.70
CA LEU A 585 -19.47 19.08 -5.71
C LEU A 585 -19.22 19.72 -7.07
N PRO A 586 -18.24 19.25 -7.85
CA PRO A 586 -18.04 19.72 -9.21
C PRO A 586 -19.19 19.29 -10.12
N ASP A 587 -19.44 20.07 -11.18
CA ASP A 587 -20.48 19.79 -12.18
C ASP A 587 -20.31 18.40 -12.84
N SER A 588 -19.09 17.86 -12.86
CA SER A 588 -18.78 16.53 -13.36
C SER A 588 -19.49 15.39 -12.61
N LEU A 589 -20.00 15.64 -11.40
CA LEU A 589 -20.75 14.66 -10.61
C LEU A 589 -22.27 14.87 -10.69
N ALA A 590 -22.76 15.89 -11.40
CA ALA A 590 -24.17 16.30 -11.33
C ALA A 590 -25.16 15.22 -11.83
N ASP A 591 -24.69 14.31 -12.69
CA ASP A 591 -25.44 13.18 -13.28
C ASP A 591 -25.32 11.88 -12.46
N LEU A 592 -24.45 11.83 -11.44
CA LEU A 592 -24.28 10.63 -10.63
C LEU A 592 -25.41 10.46 -9.61
N HIS A 593 -25.74 9.20 -9.31
CA HIS A 593 -26.59 8.89 -8.16
C HIS A 593 -25.79 9.04 -6.87
N PHE A 594 -26.34 9.78 -5.91
CA PHE A 594 -25.74 9.99 -4.61
C PHE A 594 -26.50 9.24 -3.53
N VAL A 595 -25.76 8.69 -2.58
CA VAL A 595 -26.37 8.12 -1.38
C VAL A 595 -26.81 9.27 -0.48
N GLU A 596 -28.11 9.40 -0.24
CA GLU A 596 -28.65 10.32 0.76
C GLU A 596 -29.27 9.53 1.92
N ASP A 597 -28.90 9.87 3.14
CA ASP A 597 -29.37 9.24 4.37
C ASP A 597 -29.32 10.22 5.55
N ARG A 598 -29.47 9.73 6.79
CA ARG A 598 -29.43 10.57 8.00
C ARG A 598 -28.10 11.33 8.17
N ARG A 599 -26.99 10.82 7.61
CA ARG A 599 -25.66 11.41 7.75
C ARG A 599 -25.35 12.35 6.61
N GLN A 600 -25.77 12.05 5.38
CA GLN A 600 -25.43 12.90 4.24
C GLN A 600 -26.60 13.23 3.34
N ALA A 601 -26.60 14.48 2.85
CA ALA A 601 -27.63 15.00 1.96
C ALA A 601 -27.02 15.99 0.98
N ILE A 602 -27.61 16.07 -0.22
CA ILE A 602 -27.19 17.04 -1.22
C ILE A 602 -28.13 18.24 -1.21
N LYS A 603 -27.52 19.42 -1.21
CA LYS A 603 -28.24 20.68 -1.25
C LYS A 603 -27.77 21.50 -2.42
N LYS A 604 -28.71 22.04 -3.18
CA LYS A 604 -28.41 23.08 -4.17
C LYS A 604 -28.26 24.41 -3.43
N ALA A 605 -27.09 25.02 -3.54
CA ALA A 605 -26.83 26.32 -2.95
C ALA A 605 -27.41 27.45 -3.81
N ALA A 606 -27.48 28.65 -3.23
CA ALA A 606 -28.04 29.83 -3.89
C ALA A 606 -27.26 30.27 -5.14
N ASP A 607 -25.98 29.90 -5.22
CA ASP A 607 -25.11 30.08 -6.39
C ASP A 607 -25.38 29.06 -7.52
N GLY A 608 -26.31 28.12 -7.30
CA GLY A 608 -26.67 27.06 -8.24
C GLY A 608 -25.84 25.79 -8.12
N ASN A 609 -24.74 25.82 -7.35
CA ASN A 609 -23.82 24.70 -7.20
C ASN A 609 -24.37 23.64 -6.23
N LEU A 610 -24.04 22.38 -6.48
CA LEU A 610 -24.38 21.28 -5.58
C LEU A 610 -23.38 21.24 -4.41
N ARG A 611 -23.89 21.04 -3.20
CA ARG A 611 -23.09 20.86 -1.98
C ARG A 611 -23.49 19.58 -1.28
N LEU A 612 -22.50 18.79 -0.89
CA LEU A 612 -22.69 17.63 -0.03
C LEU A 612 -22.47 18.04 1.41
N LEU A 613 -23.51 17.86 2.22
CA LEU A 613 -23.47 18.02 3.66
C LEU A 613 -23.34 16.62 4.28
N VAL A 614 -22.33 16.41 5.12
CA VAL A 614 -22.10 15.17 5.88
C VAL A 614 -22.12 15.51 7.37
N ARG A 615 -22.73 14.66 8.20
CA ARG A 615 -22.88 14.82 9.64
C ARG A 615 -22.55 13.55 10.39
N ALA A 616 -21.82 13.71 11.50
CA ALA A 616 -21.79 12.73 12.57
C ALA A 616 -23.18 12.71 13.22
N THR A 617 -23.81 11.54 13.31
CA THR A 617 -25.14 11.42 13.92
C THR A 617 -25.12 10.37 15.02
N PRO A 618 -24.76 10.75 16.26
CA PRO A 618 -24.73 9.84 17.39
C PRO A 618 -26.06 9.11 17.58
N TYR A 619 -26.00 7.88 18.09
CA TYR A 619 -27.17 7.08 18.40
C TYR A 619 -27.03 6.46 19.80
N ASP A 620 -27.99 6.70 20.68
CA ASP A 620 -27.91 6.35 22.10
C ASP A 620 -28.47 4.95 22.43
N GLY A 621 -29.11 4.29 21.46
CA GLY A 621 -29.62 2.93 21.59
C GLY A 621 -30.87 2.76 22.44
N ARG A 622 -31.51 3.85 22.90
CA ARG A 622 -32.69 3.75 23.79
C ARG A 622 -33.88 3.08 23.11
N ASP A 623 -34.09 3.39 21.83
CA ASP A 623 -35.20 2.87 21.03
C ASP A 623 -34.79 1.68 20.13
N ALA A 624 -33.63 1.07 20.40
CA ALA A 624 -33.11 -0.02 19.57
C ALA A 624 -33.99 -1.28 19.70
N LEU A 625 -34.25 -1.93 18.56
CA LEU A 625 -34.97 -3.20 18.50
C LEU A 625 -34.27 -4.32 19.30
N GLU A 626 -35.02 -5.38 19.65
CA GLU A 626 -34.45 -6.59 20.24
C GLU A 626 -34.08 -7.63 19.17
N LEU A 627 -33.00 -8.38 19.43
CA LEU A 627 -32.56 -9.48 18.58
C LEU A 627 -33.30 -10.81 18.86
N PRO A 628 -33.49 -11.67 17.85
CA PRO A 628 -33.19 -11.44 16.43
C PRO A 628 -34.28 -10.60 15.74
N ILE A 629 -33.88 -9.72 14.82
CA ILE A 629 -34.83 -8.92 14.03
C ILE A 629 -35.42 -9.81 12.93
N ARG A 630 -36.76 -9.92 12.88
CA ARG A 630 -37.48 -10.88 12.02
C ARG A 630 -38.26 -10.23 10.86
N ASP A 631 -37.92 -9.00 10.50
CA ASP A 631 -38.53 -8.34 9.35
C ASP A 631 -38.11 -9.03 8.04
N ILE A 632 -39.10 -9.49 7.26
CA ILE A 632 -38.88 -10.19 5.99
C ILE A 632 -38.21 -9.30 4.94
N SER A 633 -38.45 -7.99 4.97
CA SER A 633 -37.81 -7.02 4.05
C SER A 633 -36.30 -6.93 4.29
N LEU A 634 -35.84 -7.29 5.48
CA LEU A 634 -34.43 -7.28 5.87
C LEU A 634 -33.73 -8.63 5.68
N ALA A 635 -34.45 -9.67 5.24
CA ALA A 635 -33.90 -11.01 5.05
C ALA A 635 -32.62 -11.05 4.18
N PRO A 636 -32.45 -10.25 3.10
CA PRO A 636 -31.20 -10.23 2.35
C PRO A 636 -29.98 -9.82 3.18
N TYR A 637 -30.17 -8.98 4.20
CA TYR A 637 -29.12 -8.46 5.07
C TYR A 637 -28.78 -9.38 6.25
N LEU A 638 -29.38 -10.58 6.30
CA LEU A 638 -29.13 -11.61 7.30
C LEU A 638 -28.48 -12.88 6.70
N ARG A 639 -28.47 -12.99 5.37
CA ARG A 639 -27.99 -14.18 4.65
C ARG A 639 -26.48 -14.17 4.44
N SER A 640 -25.94 -15.36 4.23
CA SER A 640 -24.59 -15.52 3.72
C SER A 640 -24.40 -15.03 2.29
N SER A 641 -23.15 -14.75 1.98
CA SER A 641 -22.64 -14.49 0.65
C SER A 641 -21.27 -15.15 0.48
N LEU A 642 -20.68 -14.98 -0.70
CA LEU A 642 -19.32 -15.41 -0.97
C LEU A 642 -18.28 -14.80 -0.02
N TYR A 643 -18.51 -13.59 0.48
CA TYR A 643 -17.58 -12.91 1.40
C TYR A 643 -17.99 -13.02 2.86
N ILE A 644 -19.25 -13.39 3.14
CA ILE A 644 -19.86 -13.40 4.48
C ILE A 644 -20.46 -14.78 4.78
N GLN A 645 -19.80 -15.63 5.58
CA GLN A 645 -20.24 -17.01 5.88
C GLN A 645 -20.95 -17.14 7.23
N VAL A 646 -22.21 -16.71 7.30
CA VAL A 646 -23.05 -16.66 8.52
C VAL A 646 -23.37 -18.05 9.09
N GLU A 647 -23.52 -19.07 8.25
CA GLU A 647 -23.88 -20.43 8.71
C GLU A 647 -22.68 -21.26 9.21
N ASP A 648 -21.44 -20.75 9.08
CA ASP A 648 -20.26 -21.47 9.58
C ASP A 648 -20.30 -21.58 11.11
N ARG A 649 -20.02 -22.78 11.62
CA ARG A 649 -20.10 -23.10 13.03
C ARG A 649 -19.20 -22.20 13.88
N ARG A 650 -17.99 -21.86 13.41
CA ARG A 650 -17.04 -21.01 14.14
C ARG A 650 -17.58 -19.60 14.32
N ILE A 651 -18.19 -19.05 13.25
CA ILE A 651 -18.82 -17.73 13.27
C ILE A 651 -20.02 -17.72 14.20
N GLN A 652 -20.89 -18.72 14.13
CA GLN A 652 -22.06 -18.81 15.01
C GLN A 652 -21.69 -18.94 16.48
N GLU A 653 -20.69 -19.77 16.81
CA GLU A 653 -20.21 -19.96 18.19
C GLU A 653 -19.60 -18.67 18.75
N LEU A 654 -18.72 -18.01 17.98
CA LEU A 654 -18.12 -16.74 18.37
C LEU A 654 -19.19 -15.64 18.56
N ALA A 655 -20.09 -15.48 17.59
CA ALA A 655 -21.13 -14.45 17.64
C ALA A 655 -22.09 -14.65 18.84
N ARG A 656 -22.46 -15.90 19.16
CA ARG A 656 -23.26 -16.23 20.35
C ARG A 656 -22.49 -15.93 21.65
N ALA A 657 -21.20 -16.25 21.71
CA ALA A 657 -20.36 -15.99 22.87
C ALA A 657 -20.24 -14.48 23.15
N LEU A 658 -20.01 -13.67 22.11
CA LEU A 658 -19.89 -12.21 22.23
C LEU A 658 -21.21 -11.54 22.59
N ARG A 659 -22.33 -12.04 22.08
CA ARG A 659 -23.66 -11.55 22.45
C ARG A 659 -23.97 -11.82 23.92
N GLY A 660 -23.72 -13.06 24.38
CA GLY A 660 -24.21 -13.55 25.67
C GLY A 660 -25.74 -13.47 25.76
N ASP A 661 -26.24 -12.93 26.88
CA ASP A 661 -27.66 -12.75 27.18
C ASP A 661 -28.23 -11.39 26.74
N GLU A 662 -27.39 -10.49 26.20
CA GLU A 662 -27.84 -9.18 25.74
C GLU A 662 -28.72 -9.31 24.49
N ARG A 663 -29.83 -8.55 24.47
CA ARG A 663 -30.82 -8.59 23.39
C ARG A 663 -31.02 -7.24 22.70
N ASN A 664 -30.63 -6.13 23.33
CA ASN A 664 -30.70 -4.82 22.69
C ASN A 664 -29.75 -4.79 21.48
N ALA A 665 -30.30 -4.60 20.29
CA ALA A 665 -29.56 -4.71 19.03
C ALA A 665 -28.37 -3.74 18.96
N TRP A 666 -28.50 -2.53 19.51
CA TRP A 666 -27.43 -1.54 19.53
C TRP A 666 -26.29 -1.92 20.46
N LYS A 667 -26.60 -2.36 21.69
CA LYS A 667 -25.58 -2.82 22.64
C LYS A 667 -24.82 -4.03 22.09
N VAL A 668 -25.51 -4.95 21.41
CA VAL A 668 -24.85 -6.09 20.76
C VAL A 668 -23.98 -5.61 19.60
N ALA A 669 -24.45 -4.68 18.77
CA ALA A 669 -23.66 -4.11 17.67
C ALA A 669 -22.34 -3.50 18.17
N LEU A 670 -22.38 -2.67 19.23
CA LEU A 670 -21.19 -2.06 19.82
C LEU A 670 -20.24 -3.11 20.41
N ARG A 671 -20.74 -4.14 21.10
CA ARG A 671 -19.91 -5.24 21.62
C ARG A 671 -19.18 -5.99 20.52
N LEU A 672 -19.90 -6.36 19.45
CA LEU A 672 -19.31 -7.05 18.31
C LEU A 672 -18.26 -6.18 17.61
N ARG A 673 -18.55 -4.89 17.41
CA ARG A 673 -17.64 -3.93 16.77
C ARG A 673 -16.38 -3.76 17.61
N GLN A 674 -16.52 -3.51 18.91
CA GLN A 674 -15.39 -3.33 19.81
C GLN A 674 -14.50 -4.58 19.84
N TRP A 675 -15.10 -5.77 19.89
CA TRP A 675 -14.34 -7.01 19.83
C TRP A 675 -13.53 -7.13 18.53
N VAL A 676 -14.14 -6.82 17.37
CA VAL A 676 -13.42 -6.81 16.08
C VAL A 676 -12.27 -5.81 16.10
N TYR A 677 -12.51 -4.59 16.57
CA TYR A 677 -11.48 -3.54 16.67
C TYR A 677 -10.29 -3.96 17.56
N ASP A 678 -10.56 -4.55 18.72
CA ASP A 678 -9.52 -4.92 19.70
C ASP A 678 -8.71 -6.16 19.30
N HIS A 679 -9.28 -7.06 18.50
CA HIS A 679 -8.65 -8.37 18.20
C HIS A 679 -8.08 -8.46 16.80
N MET A 680 -8.51 -7.61 15.87
CA MET A 680 -7.91 -7.56 14.55
C MET A 680 -6.62 -6.75 14.55
N VAL A 681 -5.63 -7.22 13.80
CA VAL A 681 -4.38 -6.50 13.59
C VAL A 681 -4.44 -5.76 12.26
N PRO A 682 -4.32 -4.42 12.24
CA PRO A 682 -4.29 -3.67 10.99
C PRO A 682 -3.04 -4.07 10.20
N ARG A 683 -3.25 -4.60 9.01
CA ARG A 683 -2.18 -4.89 8.04
C ARG A 683 -2.69 -4.54 6.66
N ASP A 684 -1.79 -4.06 5.82
CA ASP A 684 -2.05 -3.98 4.39
C ASP A 684 -2.14 -5.42 3.84
N THR A 685 -3.33 -6.01 3.95
CA THR A 685 -3.59 -7.34 3.44
C THR A 685 -3.77 -7.22 1.96
N ASN A 686 -2.67 -7.40 1.22
CA ASN A 686 -2.61 -7.51 -0.23
C ASN A 686 -3.95 -7.63 -0.94
N VAL A 687 -4.45 -6.49 -1.40
CA VAL A 687 -5.15 -6.26 -2.65
C VAL A 687 -6.34 -7.12 -3.10
N ARG A 688 -6.89 -7.89 -2.18
CA ARG A 688 -8.08 -8.69 -2.41
C ARG A 688 -8.94 -8.68 -1.15
N PHE A 689 -10.25 -8.62 -1.37
CA PHE A 689 -11.26 -8.80 -0.34
C PHE A 689 -11.25 -10.26 0.19
N LYS A 690 -10.86 -10.49 1.44
CA LYS A 690 -10.92 -11.83 2.09
C LYS A 690 -12.36 -12.21 2.43
N SER A 691 -12.64 -13.52 2.52
CA SER A 691 -13.87 -14.02 3.14
C SER A 691 -13.79 -13.97 4.67
N THR A 692 -14.92 -13.90 5.36
CA THR A 692 -14.99 -13.90 6.84
C THR A 692 -14.19 -15.04 7.47
N LEU A 693 -14.23 -16.25 6.88
CA LEU A 693 -13.52 -17.41 7.45
C LEU A 693 -12.00 -17.24 7.41
N GLU A 694 -11.47 -16.62 6.35
CA GLU A 694 -10.05 -16.34 6.24
C GLU A 694 -9.62 -15.26 7.21
N VAL A 695 -10.45 -14.23 7.39
CA VAL A 695 -10.21 -13.17 8.39
C VAL A 695 -10.19 -13.77 9.80
N LEU A 696 -11.08 -14.73 10.09
CA LEU A 696 -11.12 -15.40 11.40
C LEU A 696 -9.86 -16.24 11.67
N GLU A 697 -9.19 -16.74 10.63
CA GLU A 697 -8.00 -17.58 10.78
C GLU A 697 -6.72 -16.80 11.06
N ASP A 698 -6.53 -15.63 10.42
CA ASP A 698 -5.32 -14.83 10.59
C ASP A 698 -5.50 -13.57 11.44
N MET A 699 -6.74 -13.16 11.71
CA MET A 699 -7.13 -11.99 12.51
C MET A 699 -6.38 -10.71 12.08
N GLU A 700 -6.15 -10.55 10.77
CA GLU A 700 -5.45 -9.39 10.22
C GLU A 700 -6.10 -8.90 8.91
N GLY A 701 -6.05 -7.58 8.67
CA GLY A 701 -6.86 -7.00 7.62
C GLY A 701 -6.73 -5.49 7.42
N THR A 702 -7.29 -5.01 6.31
CA THR A 702 -7.63 -3.60 6.10
C THR A 702 -9.09 -3.35 6.49
N CYS A 703 -9.60 -2.13 6.31
CA CYS A 703 -11.01 -1.80 6.57
C CYS A 703 -12.02 -2.78 5.92
N SER A 704 -11.66 -3.38 4.78
CA SER A 704 -12.45 -4.42 4.10
C SER A 704 -12.68 -5.68 4.94
N GLU A 705 -11.61 -6.22 5.52
CA GLU A 705 -11.65 -7.43 6.33
C GLU A 705 -12.34 -7.20 7.67
N TYR A 706 -12.11 -6.02 8.28
CA TYR A 706 -12.83 -5.59 9.48
C TYR A 706 -14.34 -5.53 9.23
N ALA A 707 -14.75 -4.91 8.11
CA ALA A 707 -16.14 -4.87 7.70
C ALA A 707 -16.70 -6.28 7.45
N ALA A 708 -15.96 -7.15 6.75
CA ALA A 708 -16.41 -8.51 6.44
C ALA A 708 -16.64 -9.36 7.69
N LEU A 709 -15.71 -9.34 8.65
CA LEU A 709 -15.84 -10.09 9.91
C LEU A 709 -17.00 -9.56 10.75
N TYR A 710 -17.07 -8.24 10.91
CA TYR A 710 -18.13 -7.59 11.68
C TYR A 710 -19.52 -7.89 11.11
N LEU A 711 -19.69 -7.80 9.79
CA LEU A 711 -20.96 -8.11 9.12
C LEU A 711 -21.40 -9.55 9.35
N ALA A 712 -20.48 -10.52 9.30
CA ALA A 712 -20.82 -11.91 9.56
C ALA A 712 -21.28 -12.14 11.00
N LEU A 713 -20.58 -11.54 11.98
CA LEU A 713 -20.95 -11.64 13.39
C LEU A 713 -22.32 -11.02 13.66
N CYS A 714 -22.59 -9.83 13.12
CA CYS A 714 -23.90 -9.19 13.20
C CYS A 714 -25.01 -10.09 12.64
N ARG A 715 -24.83 -10.60 11.43
CA ARG A 715 -25.84 -11.45 10.79
C ARG A 715 -26.08 -12.75 11.56
N ALA A 716 -25.03 -13.34 12.14
CA ALA A 716 -25.12 -14.58 12.91
C ALA A 716 -25.93 -14.44 14.20
N VAL A 717 -25.99 -13.24 14.81
CA VAL A 717 -26.86 -12.95 15.96
C VAL A 717 -28.27 -12.48 15.57
N GLY A 718 -28.56 -12.40 14.27
CA GLY A 718 -29.84 -11.92 13.74
C GLY A 718 -29.95 -10.40 13.67
N LEU A 719 -28.82 -9.68 13.58
CA LEU A 719 -28.74 -8.24 13.35
C LEU A 719 -28.53 -7.97 11.84
N PRO A 720 -29.51 -7.39 11.12
CA PRO A 720 -29.36 -7.07 9.71
C PRO A 720 -28.25 -6.03 9.51
N ALA A 721 -27.30 -6.33 8.62
CA ALA A 721 -26.14 -5.48 8.41
C ALA A 721 -25.65 -5.46 6.96
N ARG A 722 -25.09 -4.33 6.52
CA ARG A 722 -24.61 -4.10 5.13
C ARG A 722 -23.34 -3.23 5.11
N ALA A 723 -22.64 -3.21 3.97
CA ALA A 723 -21.44 -2.39 3.79
C ALA A 723 -21.77 -0.99 3.25
N ALA A 724 -20.90 -0.04 3.56
CA ALA A 724 -20.84 1.29 2.98
C ALA A 724 -19.41 1.57 2.50
N VAL A 725 -19.25 2.21 1.34
CA VAL A 725 -17.95 2.55 0.76
C VAL A 725 -17.89 4.03 0.43
N GLY A 726 -16.67 4.56 0.40
CA GLY A 726 -16.43 5.93 -0.01
C GLY A 726 -15.03 6.40 0.35
N PHE A 727 -14.95 7.63 0.81
CA PHE A 727 -13.69 8.29 1.15
C PHE A 727 -13.61 8.63 2.62
N LEU A 728 -12.42 8.45 3.19
CA LEU A 728 -12.03 9.00 4.48
C LEU A 728 -11.06 10.16 4.24
N ALA A 729 -11.46 11.38 4.59
CA ALA A 729 -10.58 12.54 4.47
C ALA A 729 -9.50 12.53 5.56
N SER A 730 -8.23 12.49 5.16
CA SER A 730 -7.09 12.43 6.07
C SER A 730 -6.66 13.82 6.56
N HIS A 731 -5.83 13.84 7.60
CA HIS A 731 -5.13 15.04 8.08
C HIS A 731 -4.13 15.61 7.05
N THR A 732 -3.78 14.87 6.00
CA THR A 732 -2.95 15.36 4.89
C THR A 732 -3.78 15.94 3.74
N GLY A 733 -5.12 15.90 3.85
CA GLY A 733 -6.04 16.28 2.79
C GLY A 733 -6.22 15.22 1.71
N GLU A 734 -5.75 13.99 1.91
CA GLU A 734 -5.97 12.88 0.98
C GLU A 734 -7.31 12.21 1.25
N LEU A 735 -8.04 11.88 0.18
CA LEU A 735 -9.27 11.09 0.25
C LEU A 735 -8.89 9.61 0.11
N VAL A 736 -8.78 8.94 1.26
CA VAL A 736 -8.41 7.53 1.33
C VAL A 736 -9.63 6.67 1.01
N LEU A 737 -9.50 5.70 0.11
CA LEU A 737 -10.58 4.75 -0.15
C LEU A 737 -10.87 3.93 1.09
N HIS A 738 -12.15 3.85 1.46
CA HIS A 738 -12.55 3.26 2.72
C HIS A 738 -13.86 2.47 2.60
N ILE A 739 -13.99 1.44 3.42
CA ILE A 739 -15.20 0.64 3.56
C ILE A 739 -15.49 0.43 5.05
N TRP A 740 -16.74 0.68 5.42
CA TRP A 740 -17.25 0.47 6.77
C TRP A 740 -18.63 -0.21 6.67
N THR A 741 -19.42 -0.15 7.75
CA THR A 741 -20.66 -0.94 7.86
C THR A 741 -21.85 -0.12 8.33
N GLN A 742 -23.04 -0.66 8.08
CA GLN A 742 -24.30 -0.18 8.64
C GLN A 742 -25.05 -1.35 9.26
N VAL A 743 -25.65 -1.11 10.43
CA VAL A 743 -26.53 -2.06 11.12
C VAL A 743 -27.94 -1.50 11.21
N TYR A 744 -28.95 -2.36 11.16
CA TYR A 744 -30.34 -1.96 11.33
C TYR A 744 -30.81 -2.22 12.77
N VAL A 745 -31.10 -1.16 13.51
CA VAL A 745 -31.55 -1.21 14.91
C VAL A 745 -32.98 -0.64 15.09
N GLY A 746 -33.74 -0.53 14.00
CA GLY A 746 -34.97 0.26 13.86
C GLY A 746 -34.81 1.32 12.76
N GLU A 747 -33.57 1.75 12.57
CA GLU A 747 -33.08 2.53 11.45
C GLU A 747 -31.66 2.08 11.09
N TRP A 748 -31.15 2.49 9.93
CA TRP A 748 -29.77 2.18 9.51
C TRP A 748 -28.79 3.13 10.18
N ILE A 749 -27.90 2.58 11.00
CA ILE A 749 -26.83 3.32 11.69
C ILE A 749 -25.48 2.87 11.17
N ASP A 750 -24.65 3.83 10.80
CA ASP A 750 -23.26 3.60 10.39
C ASP A 750 -22.39 3.24 11.60
N LEU A 751 -21.57 2.21 11.44
CA LEU A 751 -20.55 1.78 12.39
C LEU A 751 -19.29 1.40 11.63
N ASP A 752 -18.14 1.80 12.17
CA ASP A 752 -16.85 1.42 11.61
C ASP A 752 -16.09 0.49 12.57
N PRO A 753 -15.95 -0.80 12.22
CA PRO A 753 -15.19 -1.74 13.02
C PRO A 753 -13.68 -1.51 12.96
N SER A 754 -13.17 -0.74 12.00
CA SER A 754 -11.75 -0.39 11.83
C SER A 754 -11.36 0.98 12.42
N TRP A 755 -12.35 1.74 12.87
CA TRP A 755 -12.16 3.06 13.48
C TRP A 755 -12.31 2.96 14.99
N ALA A 756 -11.62 3.80 15.77
CA ALA A 756 -11.67 3.74 17.24
C ALA A 756 -12.95 4.33 17.84
N ALA A 757 -13.52 5.35 17.20
CA ALA A 757 -14.72 6.03 17.68
C ALA A 757 -15.99 5.18 17.50
N GLU A 758 -16.92 5.26 18.45
CA GLU A 758 -18.23 4.57 18.34
C GLU A 758 -19.12 5.21 17.27
N THR A 759 -19.02 6.53 17.09
CA THR A 759 -19.76 7.27 16.08
C THR A 759 -18.86 7.51 14.87
N VAL A 760 -19.41 7.27 13.67
CA VAL A 760 -18.71 7.59 12.42
C VAL A 760 -18.76 9.10 12.16
N ASP A 761 -17.60 9.73 12.14
CA ASP A 761 -17.41 11.18 11.95
C ASP A 761 -17.78 11.66 10.54
N ALA A 762 -17.96 12.97 10.36
CA ALA A 762 -18.33 13.55 9.07
C ALA A 762 -17.18 13.59 8.04
N ALA A 763 -15.95 13.18 8.38
CA ALA A 763 -14.87 13.00 7.41
C ALA A 763 -15.04 11.72 6.57
N HIS A 764 -15.97 10.83 6.95
CA HIS A 764 -16.41 9.68 6.15
C HIS A 764 -17.48 10.08 5.13
N ILE A 765 -17.08 10.22 3.87
CA ILE A 765 -17.95 10.59 2.74
C ILE A 765 -18.38 9.32 2.02
N LYS A 766 -19.69 9.01 2.00
CA LYS A 766 -20.23 7.79 1.38
C LYS A 766 -20.52 8.00 -0.10
N THR A 767 -20.02 7.08 -0.93
CA THR A 767 -20.33 7.03 -2.36
C THR A 767 -21.28 5.88 -2.69
N GLY A 768 -21.24 4.79 -1.92
CA GLY A 768 -22.09 3.61 -2.16
C GLY A 768 -22.42 2.83 -0.88
N GLN A 769 -23.51 2.06 -0.93
CA GLN A 769 -23.90 1.15 0.16
C GLN A 769 -24.64 -0.08 -0.38
N GLY A 770 -24.51 -1.23 0.27
CA GLY A 770 -25.11 -2.47 -0.21
C GLY A 770 -24.58 -3.76 0.42
N LEU A 771 -25.02 -4.89 -0.12
CA LEU A 771 -24.57 -6.22 0.30
C LEU A 771 -23.17 -6.51 -0.24
N LEU A 772 -22.31 -7.13 0.57
CA LEU A 772 -21.05 -7.72 0.09
C LEU A 772 -21.30 -9.08 -0.58
N THR A 773 -21.99 -9.06 -1.71
CA THR A 773 -22.03 -10.16 -2.69
C THR A 773 -21.04 -9.88 -3.82
N ALA A 774 -20.80 -10.81 -4.74
CA ALA A 774 -19.97 -10.53 -5.93
C ALA A 774 -20.52 -9.32 -6.72
N VAL A 775 -21.83 -9.37 -6.99
CA VAL A 775 -22.66 -8.29 -7.55
C VAL A 775 -22.53 -6.98 -6.79
N GLY A 776 -22.77 -7.01 -5.48
CA GLY A 776 -22.79 -5.82 -4.66
C GLY A 776 -21.41 -5.19 -4.50
N GLN A 777 -20.35 -5.98 -4.42
CA GLN A 777 -18.98 -5.48 -4.40
C GLN A 777 -18.64 -4.70 -5.68
N ARG A 778 -19.10 -5.16 -6.86
CA ARG A 778 -18.92 -4.42 -8.11
C ARG A 778 -19.69 -3.10 -8.12
N ARG A 779 -20.94 -3.09 -7.65
CA ARG A 779 -21.73 -1.84 -7.54
C ARG A 779 -21.08 -0.83 -6.59
N LEU A 780 -20.59 -1.30 -5.44
CA LEU A 780 -19.85 -0.50 -4.47
C LEU A 780 -18.57 0.09 -5.10
N ASN A 781 -17.76 -0.76 -5.74
CA ASN A 781 -16.53 -0.33 -6.41
C ASN A 781 -16.80 0.60 -7.60
N GLY A 782 -17.85 0.34 -8.38
CA GLY A 782 -18.26 1.15 -9.53
C GLY A 782 -18.55 2.58 -9.11
N SER A 783 -19.37 2.77 -8.07
CA SER A 783 -19.64 4.10 -7.50
C SER A 783 -18.34 4.82 -7.08
N LEU A 784 -17.44 4.13 -6.37
CA LEU A 784 -16.17 4.71 -5.93
C LEU A 784 -15.28 5.13 -7.11
N MET A 785 -15.22 4.29 -8.15
CA MET A 785 -14.39 4.55 -9.33
C MET A 785 -14.97 5.67 -10.21
N GLN A 786 -16.29 5.79 -10.30
CA GLN A 786 -16.95 6.91 -10.98
C GLN A 786 -16.59 8.25 -10.31
N TRP A 787 -16.54 8.29 -8.98
CA TRP A 787 -16.04 9.46 -8.26
C TRP A 787 -14.56 9.74 -8.56
N LEU A 788 -13.68 8.76 -8.41
CA LEU A 788 -12.24 8.91 -8.67
C LEU A 788 -11.90 9.28 -10.12
N ALA A 789 -12.75 8.92 -11.07
CA ALA A 789 -12.57 9.28 -12.47
C ALA A 789 -12.88 10.76 -12.75
N ARG A 790 -13.74 11.37 -11.95
CA ARG A 790 -14.32 12.70 -12.21
C ARG A 790 -13.88 13.77 -11.20
N VAL A 791 -13.20 13.37 -10.12
CA VAL A 791 -12.77 14.23 -9.01
C VAL A 791 -11.28 14.07 -8.75
N ASP A 792 -10.56 15.17 -8.95
CA ASP A 792 -9.19 15.32 -8.44
C ASP A 792 -9.19 15.97 -7.06
N THR A 793 -10.03 17.00 -6.86
CA THR A 793 -10.15 17.75 -5.61
C THR A 793 -11.63 17.97 -5.26
N LEU A 794 -12.02 17.66 -4.03
CA LEU A 794 -13.28 18.11 -3.43
C LEU A 794 -13.03 19.45 -2.71
N GLU A 795 -13.81 20.47 -3.08
CA GLU A 795 -13.66 21.79 -2.49
C GLU A 795 -14.32 21.86 -1.12
N LEU A 796 -13.51 21.98 -0.08
CA LEU A 796 -14.00 22.21 1.28
C LEU A 796 -14.65 23.58 1.36
N VAL A 797 -15.92 23.63 1.80
CA VAL A 797 -16.63 24.89 2.05
C VAL A 797 -16.45 25.26 3.50
N GLU A 798 -16.92 24.39 4.40
CA GLU A 798 -16.86 24.57 5.85
C GLU A 798 -16.86 23.20 6.55
N TYR A 799 -16.36 23.15 7.78
CA TYR A 799 -16.55 22.01 8.68
C TYR A 799 -16.62 22.46 10.13
N THR A 800 -17.11 21.59 11.01
CA THR A 800 -17.07 21.79 12.47
C THR A 800 -16.32 20.64 13.12
N ALA A 801 -15.43 20.96 14.05
CA ALA A 801 -14.68 19.99 14.84
C ALA A 801 -14.33 20.61 16.19
N ASP A 802 -14.41 19.83 17.27
CA ASP A 802 -14.06 20.27 18.63
C ASP A 802 -14.76 21.60 19.03
N ASP A 803 -16.08 21.69 18.77
CA ASP A 803 -16.93 22.88 18.97
C ASP A 803 -16.53 24.15 18.18
N GLN A 804 -15.54 24.05 17.28
CA GLN A 804 -15.09 25.15 16.43
C GLN A 804 -15.59 25.01 15.00
N ARG A 805 -15.93 26.14 14.37
CA ARG A 805 -16.32 26.21 12.96
C ARG A 805 -15.14 26.67 12.11
N PHE A 806 -14.81 25.87 11.10
CA PHE A 806 -13.77 26.15 10.13
C PHE A 806 -14.39 26.54 8.79
N SER A 807 -13.89 27.62 8.19
CA SER A 807 -14.38 28.13 6.90
C SER A 807 -13.25 28.32 5.91
N SER A 808 -13.35 27.70 4.72
CA SER A 808 -12.33 27.87 3.68
C SER A 808 -12.33 29.29 3.10
N ALA A 809 -13.48 29.97 3.10
CA ALA A 809 -13.57 31.36 2.72
C ALA A 809 -12.82 32.25 3.73
N ALA A 810 -13.02 32.03 5.04
CA ALA A 810 -12.30 32.74 6.08
C ALA A 810 -10.79 32.51 5.99
N GLU A 811 -10.35 31.27 5.74
CA GLU A 811 -8.93 30.93 5.56
C GLU A 811 -8.30 31.67 4.38
N ARG A 812 -8.96 31.62 3.20
CA ARG A 812 -8.47 32.32 2.00
C ARG A 812 -8.39 33.83 2.21
N LEU A 813 -9.41 34.43 2.82
CA LEU A 813 -9.42 35.85 3.15
C LEU A 813 -8.31 36.21 4.14
N PHE A 814 -8.09 35.38 5.16
CA PHE A 814 -7.04 35.60 6.16
C PHE A 814 -5.65 35.56 5.54
N VAL A 815 -5.36 34.52 4.75
CA VAL A 815 -4.08 34.40 4.03
C VAL A 815 -3.87 35.58 3.09
N ALA A 816 -4.89 36.00 2.34
CA ALA A 816 -4.80 37.15 1.45
C ALA A 816 -4.59 38.47 2.24
N GLY A 817 -5.29 38.65 3.36
CA GLY A 817 -5.16 39.81 4.25
C GLY A 817 -3.76 39.90 4.83
N PHE A 818 -3.24 38.79 5.35
CA PHE A 818 -1.89 38.69 5.89
C PHE A 818 -0.80 38.96 4.85
N GLN A 819 -0.98 38.48 3.62
CA GLN A 819 -0.06 38.79 2.52
C GLN A 819 -0.13 40.26 2.09
N ALA A 820 -1.31 40.87 2.11
CA ALA A 820 -1.47 42.30 1.84
C ALA A 820 -0.76 43.16 2.90
N GLU A 821 -0.91 42.80 4.18
CA GLU A 821 -0.24 43.44 5.32
C GLU A 821 1.30 43.34 5.20
N LYS A 822 1.82 42.16 4.86
CA LYS A 822 3.27 41.97 4.58
C LYS A 822 3.79 42.80 3.41
N ARG A 823 2.92 43.21 2.50
CA ARG A 823 3.25 44.05 1.34
C ARG A 823 2.94 45.53 1.60
N PHE A 824 2.57 45.90 2.83
CA PHE A 824 2.19 47.26 3.21
C PHE A 824 1.02 47.81 2.38
N VAL A 825 0.05 46.95 2.04
CA VAL A 825 -1.19 47.31 1.33
C VAL A 825 -2.36 47.31 2.31
N ASP A 826 -2.31 48.21 3.28
CA ASP A 826 -3.08 48.08 4.51
C ASP A 826 -4.59 48.22 4.33
N VAL A 827 -5.04 49.13 3.47
CA VAL A 827 -6.47 49.28 3.12
C VAL A 827 -7.04 47.95 2.62
N ARG A 828 -6.28 47.24 1.78
CA ARG A 828 -6.71 45.94 1.25
C ARG A 828 -6.69 44.86 2.33
N ALA A 829 -5.68 44.85 3.21
CA ALA A 829 -5.63 43.91 4.33
C ALA A 829 -6.87 44.08 5.25
N GLN A 830 -7.22 45.33 5.57
CA GLN A 830 -8.39 45.65 6.40
C GLN A 830 -9.71 45.23 5.75
N GLU A 831 -9.90 45.51 4.46
CA GLU A 831 -11.09 45.03 3.73
C GLU A 831 -11.24 43.50 3.81
N LEU A 832 -10.13 42.77 3.70
CA LEU A 832 -10.11 41.31 3.73
C LEU A 832 -10.41 40.78 5.14
N TYR A 833 -9.79 41.34 6.18
CA TYR A 833 -10.11 40.95 7.56
C TYR A 833 -11.55 41.30 7.93
N HIS A 834 -12.07 42.45 7.50
CA HIS A 834 -13.46 42.82 7.74
C HIS A 834 -14.44 41.84 7.06
N GLN A 835 -14.12 41.35 5.86
CA GLN A 835 -14.92 40.31 5.20
C GLN A 835 -14.98 39.01 6.02
N ILE A 836 -13.93 38.64 6.75
CA ILE A 836 -13.94 37.46 7.65
C ILE A 836 -14.96 37.66 8.78
N VAL A 837 -15.00 38.85 9.37
CA VAL A 837 -15.88 39.18 10.49
C VAL A 837 -17.37 39.31 10.07
N LEU A 838 -17.63 39.45 8.78
CA LEU A 838 -18.99 39.40 8.20
C LEU A 838 -19.49 37.96 8.00
N LEU A 839 -18.60 36.97 8.00
CA LEU A 839 -18.99 35.56 8.01
C LEU A 839 -19.53 35.17 9.41
N PRO A 840 -20.31 34.08 9.52
CA PRO A 840 -20.57 33.45 10.80
C PRO A 840 -19.26 33.18 11.56
N TRP A 841 -19.31 33.26 12.90
CA TRP A 841 -18.13 33.08 13.74
C TRP A 841 -17.40 31.77 13.38
N ASN A 842 -16.10 31.86 13.18
CA ASN A 842 -15.23 30.81 12.65
C ASN A 842 -13.81 30.93 13.20
N HIS A 843 -12.96 29.94 12.92
CA HIS A 843 -11.59 29.78 13.41
C HIS A 843 -10.62 30.94 13.10
N ARG A 844 -10.96 31.85 12.18
CA ARG A 844 -10.18 33.08 11.89
C ARG A 844 -10.82 34.36 12.39
N SER A 845 -12.03 34.29 12.95
CA SER A 845 -12.79 35.49 13.35
C SER A 845 -12.08 36.29 14.42
N ALA A 846 -11.58 35.62 15.45
CA ALA A 846 -10.86 36.25 16.54
C ALA A 846 -9.56 36.92 16.08
N GLN A 847 -8.74 36.19 15.32
CA GLN A 847 -7.52 36.72 14.72
C GLN A 847 -7.80 37.94 13.83
N ALA A 848 -8.80 37.87 12.96
CA ALA A 848 -9.19 38.99 12.11
C ALA A 848 -9.57 40.23 12.94
N LEU A 849 -10.30 40.07 14.05
CA LEU A 849 -10.66 41.17 14.96
C LEU A 849 -9.44 41.80 15.62
N VAL A 850 -8.43 41.00 16.02
CA VAL A 850 -7.17 41.53 16.57
C VAL A 850 -6.44 42.37 15.52
N HIS A 851 -6.32 41.88 14.29
CA HIS A 851 -5.67 42.62 13.20
C HIS A 851 -6.42 43.92 12.84
N ILE A 852 -7.76 43.92 12.86
CA ILE A 852 -8.58 45.13 12.69
C ILE A 852 -8.32 46.11 13.83
N ALA A 853 -8.42 45.65 15.08
CA ALA A 853 -8.25 46.50 16.25
C ALA A 853 -6.87 47.17 16.29
N ARG A 854 -5.80 46.40 16.07
CA ARG A 854 -4.42 46.90 16.04
C ARG A 854 -4.24 47.99 14.99
N TYR A 855 -4.73 47.77 13.79
CA TYR A 855 -4.60 48.73 12.70
C TYR A 855 -5.38 50.02 12.98
N ARG A 856 -6.63 49.90 13.44
CA ARG A 856 -7.50 51.05 13.76
C ARG A 856 -6.91 51.88 14.89
N LEU A 857 -6.36 51.23 15.92
CA LEU A 857 -5.61 51.90 17.00
C LEU A 857 -4.43 52.71 16.46
N GLN A 858 -3.62 52.13 15.57
CA GLN A 858 -2.45 52.81 14.99
C GLN A 858 -2.82 54.05 14.16
N HIS A 859 -4.03 54.09 13.59
CA HIS A 859 -4.49 55.19 12.74
C HIS A 859 -5.43 56.17 13.45
N GLY A 860 -5.67 56.00 14.75
CA GLY A 860 -6.52 56.88 15.55
C GLY A 860 -8.02 56.65 15.40
N ASP A 861 -8.45 55.56 14.75
CA ASP A 861 -9.86 55.19 14.57
C ASP A 861 -10.38 54.43 15.81
N LEU A 862 -10.46 55.12 16.95
CA LEU A 862 -10.68 54.49 18.27
C LEU A 862 -12.03 53.78 18.41
N ASP A 863 -13.08 54.28 17.77
CA ASP A 863 -14.42 53.69 17.85
C ASP A 863 -14.51 52.35 17.09
N ASP A 864 -13.86 52.24 15.94
CA ASP A 864 -13.78 51.00 15.16
C ASP A 864 -12.91 49.96 15.88
N ALA A 865 -11.80 50.39 16.49
CA ALA A 865 -10.98 49.54 17.35
C ALA A 865 -11.79 49.02 18.54
N GLU A 866 -12.57 49.88 19.20
CA GLU A 866 -13.45 49.49 20.29
C GLU A 866 -14.48 48.45 19.84
N TRP A 867 -15.12 48.67 18.70
CA TRP A 867 -16.10 47.73 18.16
C TRP A 867 -15.49 46.34 17.96
N ALA A 868 -14.29 46.27 17.38
CA ALA A 868 -13.61 45.00 17.12
C ALA A 868 -13.28 44.26 18.42
N LEU A 869 -12.70 44.96 19.39
CA LEU A 869 -12.30 44.39 20.68
C LEU A 869 -13.49 43.97 21.54
N ARG A 870 -14.56 44.78 21.58
CA ARG A 870 -15.80 44.39 22.27
C ARG A 870 -16.43 43.15 21.64
N ARG A 871 -16.31 42.98 20.32
CA ARG A 871 -16.81 41.80 19.63
C ARG A 871 -15.98 40.55 19.95
N LEU A 872 -14.66 40.68 20.01
CA LEU A 872 -13.73 39.62 20.39
C LEU A 872 -13.99 39.15 21.83
N LEU A 873 -14.01 40.07 22.79
CA LEU A 873 -14.15 39.76 24.22
C LEU A 873 -15.54 39.26 24.64
N ARG A 874 -16.52 39.23 23.72
CA ARG A 874 -17.81 38.56 23.96
C ARG A 874 -17.74 37.04 23.78
N GLN A 875 -16.67 36.51 23.18
CA GLN A 875 -16.49 35.09 22.91
C GLN A 875 -15.61 34.48 24.00
N GLU A 876 -16.23 34.11 25.13
CA GLU A 876 -15.53 33.48 26.24
C GLU A 876 -14.88 32.15 25.80
N GLY A 877 -13.63 31.92 26.21
CA GLY A 877 -12.88 30.68 25.92
C GLY A 877 -12.06 30.70 24.62
N ASP A 878 -12.07 31.79 23.85
CA ASP A 878 -11.24 31.95 22.66
C ASP A 878 -9.75 32.19 23.01
N ASP A 879 -8.81 31.62 22.22
CA ASP A 879 -7.36 31.73 22.46
C ASP A 879 -6.84 33.17 22.31
N ARG A 880 -7.59 34.05 21.65
CA ARG A 880 -7.25 35.46 21.45
C ARG A 880 -7.87 36.40 22.47
N MET A 881 -8.45 35.87 23.54
CA MET A 881 -8.93 36.68 24.66
C MET A 881 -7.80 37.52 25.28
N GLU A 882 -6.58 36.96 25.38
CA GLU A 882 -5.40 37.67 25.87
C GLU A 882 -5.07 38.89 25.00
N ASP A 883 -4.95 38.71 23.68
CA ASP A 883 -4.78 39.79 22.71
C ASP A 883 -5.87 40.86 22.88
N GLY A 884 -7.14 40.44 23.04
CA GLY A 884 -8.27 41.34 23.21
C GLY A 884 -8.18 42.22 24.45
N LEU A 885 -7.74 41.67 25.59
CA LEU A 885 -7.54 42.43 26.83
C LEU A 885 -6.38 43.41 26.71
N PHE A 886 -5.27 42.97 26.11
CA PHE A 886 -4.10 43.81 25.89
C PHE A 886 -4.43 45.01 24.98
N TYR A 887 -5.08 44.79 23.83
CA TYR A 887 -5.43 45.92 22.96
C TYR A 887 -6.56 46.79 23.53
N ARG A 888 -7.38 46.30 24.48
CA ARG A 888 -8.33 47.15 25.23
C ARG A 888 -7.63 48.09 26.20
N SER A 889 -6.52 47.69 26.82
CA SER A 889 -5.74 48.63 27.65
C SER A 889 -5.17 49.75 26.79
N ARG A 890 -4.57 49.40 25.64
CA ARG A 890 -4.03 50.38 24.67
C ARG A 890 -5.10 51.35 24.14
N LEU A 891 -6.31 50.86 23.90
CA LEU A 891 -7.44 51.70 23.52
C LEU A 891 -7.85 52.67 24.64
N ALA A 892 -7.90 52.20 25.88
CA ALA A 892 -8.22 53.04 27.04
C ALA A 892 -7.16 54.13 27.23
N ASP A 893 -5.87 53.82 27.03
CA ASP A 893 -4.80 54.82 27.04
C ASP A 893 -4.98 55.88 25.96
N ALA A 894 -5.30 55.45 24.73
CA ALA A 894 -5.55 56.36 23.61
C ALA A 894 -6.75 57.29 23.85
N ARG A 895 -7.63 56.94 24.81
CA ARG A 895 -8.78 57.76 25.24
C ARG A 895 -8.54 58.52 26.55
N ASP A 896 -7.32 58.50 27.08
CA ASP A 896 -6.97 59.14 28.36
C ASP A 896 -7.78 58.57 29.54
N GLN A 897 -7.96 57.24 29.55
CA GLN A 897 -8.69 56.47 30.58
C GLN A 897 -7.76 55.49 31.32
N PRO A 898 -6.82 56.00 32.14
CA PRO A 898 -5.76 55.18 32.74
C PRO A 898 -6.26 54.11 33.71
N ASP A 899 -7.32 54.39 34.48
CA ASP A 899 -7.92 53.43 35.42
C ASP A 899 -8.53 52.22 34.69
N GLU A 900 -9.20 52.47 33.55
CA GLU A 900 -9.79 51.41 32.73
C GLU A 900 -8.69 50.56 32.08
N SER A 901 -7.64 51.20 31.59
CA SER A 901 -6.46 50.53 31.03
C SER A 901 -5.80 49.59 32.03
N ARG A 902 -5.55 50.09 33.25
CA ARG A 902 -5.01 49.31 34.36
C ARG A 902 -5.89 48.09 34.68
N GLY A 903 -7.21 48.28 34.75
CA GLY A 903 -8.15 47.19 35.02
C GLY A 903 -8.09 46.07 33.97
N TYR A 904 -7.85 46.38 32.70
CA TYR A 904 -7.67 45.37 31.65
C TYR A 904 -6.35 44.61 31.77
N LEU A 905 -5.24 45.29 32.06
CA LEU A 905 -3.92 44.65 32.28
C LEU A 905 -3.94 43.73 33.50
N GLU A 906 -4.54 44.17 34.62
CA GLU A 906 -4.69 43.34 35.82
C GLU A 906 -5.59 42.13 35.57
N ARG A 907 -6.65 42.29 34.76
CA ARG A 907 -7.48 41.17 34.33
C ARG A 907 -6.71 40.19 33.45
N LEU A 908 -5.89 40.66 32.51
CA LEU A 908 -5.06 39.82 31.66
C LEU A 908 -4.15 38.93 32.51
N LEU A 909 -3.42 39.52 33.46
CA LEU A 909 -2.53 38.78 34.35
C LEU A 909 -3.23 37.75 35.24
N ARG A 910 -4.49 38.04 35.63
CA ARG A 910 -5.28 37.14 36.47
C ARG A 910 -5.86 35.98 35.67
N ASP A 911 -6.43 36.28 34.50
CA ASP A 911 -7.14 35.31 33.68
C ASP A 911 -6.14 34.48 32.83
N PHE A 912 -4.96 35.03 32.51
CA PHE A 912 -3.90 34.43 31.66
C PHE A 912 -2.49 34.66 32.24
N PRO A 913 -2.15 34.09 33.41
CA PRO A 913 -0.86 34.35 34.08
C PRO A 913 0.37 33.85 33.29
N ASP A 914 0.20 32.80 32.48
CA ASP A 914 1.24 32.19 31.64
C ASP A 914 1.11 32.55 30.14
N GLY A 915 0.31 33.57 29.82
CA GLY A 915 0.04 34.00 28.44
C GLY A 915 1.23 34.72 27.76
N GLU A 916 1.20 34.83 26.43
CA GLU A 916 2.29 35.42 25.63
C GLU A 916 2.46 36.94 25.82
N LEU A 917 1.44 37.62 26.34
CA LEU A 917 1.38 39.07 26.60
C LEU A 917 1.35 39.38 28.11
N ALA A 918 1.45 38.35 28.96
CA ALA A 918 1.45 38.52 30.41
C ALA A 918 2.66 39.35 30.90
N ASP A 919 3.85 39.12 30.32
CA ASP A 919 5.05 39.88 30.69
C ASP A 919 4.98 41.33 30.19
N ASP A 920 4.49 41.56 28.97
CA ASP A 920 4.20 42.90 28.43
C ASP A 920 3.21 43.67 29.33
N ALA A 921 2.12 43.02 29.75
CA ALA A 921 1.15 43.62 30.65
C ALA A 921 1.73 43.97 32.02
N LEU A 922 2.58 43.10 32.57
CA LEU A 922 3.26 43.33 33.84
C LEU A 922 4.30 44.46 33.73
N GLY A 923 5.01 44.55 32.61
CA GLY A 923 5.92 45.64 32.24
C GLY A 923 5.21 46.99 32.25
N GLU A 924 4.09 47.10 31.56
CA GLU A 924 3.30 48.34 31.49
C GLU A 924 2.76 48.76 32.86
N LEU A 925 2.29 47.82 33.69
CA LEU A 925 1.84 48.13 35.05
C LEU A 925 2.99 48.63 35.94
N ALA A 926 4.19 48.08 35.77
CA ALA A 926 5.39 48.53 36.50
C ALA A 926 5.75 49.98 36.14
N GLU A 927 5.76 50.31 34.85
CA GLU A 927 6.04 51.68 34.38
C GLU A 927 5.02 52.70 34.88
N ARG A 928 3.72 52.34 34.90
CA ARG A 928 2.68 53.23 35.45
C ARG A 928 2.81 53.45 36.94
N ALA A 929 3.01 52.38 37.70
CA ALA A 929 3.21 52.46 39.14
C ALA A 929 4.43 53.34 39.46
N GLN A 930 5.47 53.27 38.63
CA GLN A 930 6.66 54.12 38.73
C GLN A 930 6.35 55.60 38.50
N GLN A 931 5.50 55.92 37.52
CA GLN A 931 5.11 57.31 37.21
C GLN A 931 4.20 57.91 38.29
N GLU A 932 3.29 57.13 38.87
CA GLU A 932 2.28 57.61 39.83
C GLU A 932 2.80 57.69 41.27
N GLY A 933 3.60 56.69 41.69
CA GLY A 933 4.01 56.51 43.08
C GLY A 933 5.51 56.32 43.27
N GLY A 934 6.31 56.52 42.22
CA GLY A 934 7.76 56.33 42.26
C GLY A 934 8.17 54.87 42.46
N CYS A 935 9.44 54.68 42.83
CA CYS A 935 10.04 53.35 42.94
C CYS A 935 9.39 52.45 43.99
N GLU A 936 8.82 53.02 45.05
CA GLU A 936 8.18 52.23 46.10
C GLU A 936 6.90 51.53 45.59
N ALA A 937 6.14 52.21 44.73
CA ALA A 937 4.95 51.66 44.10
C ALA A 937 5.26 50.64 42.97
N ALA A 938 6.36 50.84 42.23
CA ALA A 938 6.74 49.95 41.12
C ALA A 938 7.53 48.70 41.54
N LEU A 939 8.15 48.73 42.72
CA LEU A 939 9.03 47.66 43.21
C LEU A 939 8.42 46.25 43.13
N PRO A 940 7.15 46.02 43.54
CA PRO A 940 6.54 44.69 43.50
C PRO A 940 6.43 44.13 42.08
N PHE A 941 6.16 44.99 41.09
CA PHE A 941 6.02 44.60 39.70
C PHE A 941 7.36 44.25 39.06
N TYR A 942 8.41 45.05 39.31
CA TYR A 942 9.75 44.75 38.80
C TYR A 942 10.37 43.51 39.44
N GLN A 943 10.12 43.26 40.74
CA GLN A 943 10.54 42.02 41.40
C GLN A 943 9.88 40.81 40.75
N ARG A 944 8.57 40.91 40.51
CA ARG A 944 7.79 39.87 39.83
C ARG A 944 8.26 39.63 38.39
N LEU A 945 8.53 40.67 37.61
CA LEU A 945 9.12 40.55 36.25
C LEU A 945 10.46 39.82 36.24
N ARG A 946 11.34 40.14 37.19
CA ARG A 946 12.65 39.49 37.31
C ARG A 946 12.52 38.02 37.72
N GLU A 947 11.61 37.70 38.63
CA GLU A 947 11.49 36.37 39.24
C GLU A 947 10.67 35.40 38.38
N GLU A 948 9.55 35.85 37.81
CA GLU A 948 8.64 35.03 37.01
C GLU A 948 9.05 34.99 35.52
N TYR A 949 9.67 36.05 34.99
CA TYR A 949 9.93 36.21 33.55
C TYR A 949 11.41 36.43 33.20
N SER A 950 12.32 35.76 33.93
CA SER A 950 13.78 35.94 33.85
C SER A 950 14.44 35.70 32.47
N ARG A 951 13.67 35.24 31.47
CA ARG A 951 14.15 34.91 30.12
C ARG A 951 13.66 35.88 29.03
N THR A 952 12.83 36.87 29.37
CA THR A 952 12.28 37.83 28.39
C THR A 952 13.05 39.15 28.42
N GLY A 953 12.82 40.02 27.42
CA GLY A 953 13.46 41.33 27.36
C GLY A 953 13.17 42.21 28.59
N TRP A 954 12.00 41.98 29.22
CA TRP A 954 11.57 42.70 30.41
C TRP A 954 12.40 42.39 31.67
N ALA A 955 13.05 41.23 31.76
CA ALA A 955 13.92 40.93 32.90
C ALA A 955 15.10 41.91 33.00
N SER A 956 15.70 42.26 31.86
CA SER A 956 16.78 43.25 31.78
C SER A 956 16.29 44.66 32.12
N VAL A 957 15.09 45.02 31.65
CA VAL A 957 14.43 46.29 31.98
C VAL A 957 14.16 46.39 33.48
N ALA A 958 13.64 45.31 34.09
CA ALA A 958 13.35 45.22 35.50
C ALA A 958 14.62 45.28 36.37
N GLU A 959 15.71 44.59 36.00
CA GLU A 959 16.99 44.69 36.72
C GLU A 959 17.57 46.11 36.69
N SER A 960 17.53 46.76 35.53
CA SER A 960 17.96 48.14 35.38
C SER A 960 17.10 49.11 36.20
N ALA A 961 15.79 48.91 36.20
CA ALA A 961 14.85 49.71 37.00
C ALA A 961 15.06 49.51 38.51
N LEU A 962 15.18 48.26 38.97
CA LEU A 962 15.45 47.93 40.38
C LEU A 962 16.77 48.54 40.88
N THR A 963 17.80 48.52 40.03
CA THR A 963 19.10 49.14 40.35
C THR A 963 18.96 50.65 40.50
N ARG A 964 18.32 51.33 39.54
CA ARG A 964 18.06 52.78 39.60
C ARG A 964 17.21 53.16 40.82
N CYS A 965 16.21 52.35 41.16
CA CYS A 965 15.39 52.51 42.34
C CYS A 965 16.18 52.40 43.65
N SER A 966 17.18 51.52 43.72
CA SER A 966 18.04 51.38 44.90
C SER A 966 19.06 52.52 45.08
N GLU A 967 19.41 53.22 44.00
CA GLU A 967 20.40 54.31 43.99
C GLU A 967 19.78 55.71 44.16
N GLY A 968 18.45 55.85 44.19
CA GLY A 968 17.75 57.12 44.35
C GLY A 968 17.93 58.10 43.16
N ARG A 969 18.21 57.60 41.96
CA ARG A 969 18.43 58.40 40.74
C ARG A 969 17.18 58.33 39.85
N LEU A 970 16.30 59.34 39.89
CA LEU A 970 14.95 59.24 39.28
C LEU A 970 14.49 60.41 38.40
N ASP A 971 15.35 61.37 38.05
CA ASP A 971 14.92 62.55 37.28
C ASP A 971 15.30 62.50 35.78
N GLN A 972 15.51 61.33 35.18
CA GLN A 972 15.61 61.23 33.72
C GLN A 972 14.69 60.13 33.16
N PRO A 973 13.93 60.44 32.10
CA PRO A 973 12.93 59.56 31.50
C PRO A 973 13.52 58.26 30.95
#